data_AF-A0A7S3PHG3-F1
#
_entry.id   AF-A0A7S3PHG3-F1
#
_cell.length_a   1.000
_cell.length_b   1.000
_cell.length_c   1.000
_cell.angle_alpha   90.00
_cell.angle_beta   90.00
_cell.angle_gamma   90.00
#
_symmetry.space_group_name_H-M   'P 1'
#
loop_
_entity.id
_entity.type
_entity.pdbx_description
1 polymer ?
#
loop_
_entity_poly.entity_id
_entity_poly.type
_entity_poly.pdbx_seq_one_letter_code
_entity_poly.pdbx_strand_id
1 'polypeptide(L)'
;MKAVYVSYEEALRALRDGAEHIFVSKTSKYKQNQQSFNKFVDELAQNKTCTVLDMKLNCIGPEGAVSLGRALERNTILRKLDLSLNYIGDVGAIAIAKALECNTALVELDLSCDPYGYGLAAMIDNAGAVAIAKALKTNTTLEVLFLDWNDIGTEGCEAIREALEYNHTLIILRLGDFEIATEVEGALYEKHQRRLLDVLNSDTKAPLNRSRVMFVGQGRAGKSATVRSLSLEGFVSEWNSTAGVDIKELRTSENKYWEEPWCYRDFTTQFAARLVFTPNGVTRKSQLPSSQNNNHQVSAAETVRVDYQTVPPKNSFGVLKGPDIMRESSNFFDAKRSIDSLTLSLWDFGGQEVFYSMHHLFLTKSGVYVVVFDMRELSEPSTRTEAKTYLLFWLRSIKLHAPNVSVLLVGTFLADIIEEKYNLQDIDKILRELTKLSFAKIVIPANFEHEDLIFFPIDNKEKMGIASLCDAIEQCARVDNSTSREVSVRWMTFLDSILGQKENQKAYLTFSDEVKSLGTNLGIPSISEQEEALTLFHERGFLIHMTSTEILKNIVVLDPQWLIGALSKVICDGSIHINIDQFKEVGLEDDARVTYEKGLASRDFLDFVWKNDQVEFFIDLMKRTMLLSEWDRESYLIPSLLRDTYVIPETNIVGLRCVFDFSASFLPNGVFQRLVCLCVELRSRNFGNMHSKLYENFASIVLQQGMVRLLETKETQTITLYVEDDSAAGNLLTIIQSMLQKVNSDVMGAGLTWETYVENSNTNELIRLSEAQPRKLSPWFNSDGLLGTKKKEISSQSVDLDTFLGSL
;
A
#
# COMPACT_ATOMS: atom_id res chain seq x y z
N MET A 1 -14.95 5.78 19.93
CA MET A 1 -15.84 6.18 21.06
C MET A 1 -15.37 5.50 22.33
N LYS A 2 -15.43 6.18 23.49
CA LYS A 2 -15.08 5.61 24.81
C LYS A 2 -16.11 4.53 25.17
N ALA A 3 -15.66 3.32 25.51
CA ALA A 3 -16.53 2.27 26.04
C ALA A 3 -17.24 2.78 27.31
N VAL A 4 -18.55 3.00 27.22
CA VAL A 4 -19.36 3.38 28.38
C VAL A 4 -19.91 2.09 28.96
N TYR A 5 -19.31 1.66 30.07
CA TYR A 5 -19.84 0.60 30.92
C TYR A 5 -21.14 1.10 31.54
N VAL A 6 -22.29 0.62 31.05
CA VAL A 6 -23.61 1.15 31.40
C VAL A 6 -24.44 0.16 32.19
N SER A 7 -25.32 0.68 33.05
CA SER A 7 -26.43 -0.07 33.67
C SER A 7 -27.51 -0.43 32.64
N TYR A 8 -28.45 -1.33 32.97
CA TYR A 8 -29.57 -1.67 32.06
C TYR A 8 -30.42 -0.47 31.63
N GLU A 9 -30.58 0.54 32.50
CA GLU A 9 -31.36 1.74 32.16
C GLU A 9 -30.62 2.65 31.20
N GLU A 10 -29.31 2.77 31.36
CA GLU A 10 -28.45 3.52 30.44
C GLU A 10 -28.28 2.78 29.11
N ALA A 11 -28.17 1.46 29.13
CA ALA A 11 -28.18 0.62 27.94
C ALA A 11 -29.51 0.76 27.17
N LEU A 12 -30.65 0.82 27.89
CA LEU A 12 -31.96 1.09 27.28
C LEU A 12 -32.03 2.48 26.64
N ARG A 13 -31.46 3.51 27.29
CA ARG A 13 -31.37 4.85 26.68
C ARG A 13 -30.50 4.83 25.44
N ALA A 14 -29.33 4.20 25.51
CA ALA A 14 -28.41 4.05 24.38
C ALA A 14 -29.07 3.34 23.18
N LEU A 15 -29.86 2.28 23.41
CA LEU A 15 -30.65 1.64 22.35
C LEU A 15 -31.62 2.60 21.68
N ARG A 16 -32.30 3.46 22.46
CA ARG A 16 -33.26 4.45 21.95
C ARG A 16 -32.59 5.60 21.23
N ASP A 17 -31.38 5.96 21.65
CA ASP A 17 -30.55 7.00 21.05
C ASP A 17 -29.83 6.49 19.77
N GLY A 18 -30.05 5.23 19.39
CA GLY A 18 -29.54 4.66 18.14
C GLY A 18 -28.11 4.12 18.23
N ALA A 19 -27.63 3.76 19.42
CA ALA A 19 -26.29 3.19 19.58
C ALA A 19 -26.13 1.86 18.82
N GLU A 20 -24.96 1.70 18.19
CA GLU A 20 -24.60 0.48 17.45
C GLU A 20 -23.89 -0.55 18.36
N HIS A 21 -23.10 -0.08 19.34
CA HIS A 21 -22.33 -0.93 20.26
C HIS A 21 -22.72 -0.64 21.71
N ILE A 22 -23.08 -1.68 22.46
CA ILE A 22 -23.52 -1.57 23.85
C ILE A 22 -22.76 -2.57 24.73
N PHE A 23 -22.18 -2.06 25.83
CA PHE A 23 -21.44 -2.84 26.81
C PHE A 23 -22.08 -2.69 28.19
N VAL A 24 -22.72 -3.76 28.68
CA VAL A 24 -23.44 -3.75 29.96
C VAL A 24 -22.52 -4.25 31.08
N SER A 25 -22.24 -3.40 32.07
CA SER A 25 -21.26 -3.72 33.11
C SER A 25 -21.86 -4.34 34.36
N LYS A 26 -21.17 -5.37 34.87
CA LYS A 26 -21.31 -6.11 36.15
C LYS A 26 -22.36 -5.56 37.12
N THR A 27 -23.63 -5.66 36.76
CA THR A 27 -24.73 -5.35 37.67
C THR A 27 -24.84 -6.51 38.64
N SER A 28 -24.20 -6.39 39.81
CA SER A 28 -24.04 -7.48 40.80
C SER A 28 -25.35 -8.08 41.37
N LYS A 29 -26.52 -7.72 40.82
CA LYS A 29 -27.85 -8.09 41.32
C LYS A 29 -28.91 -8.17 40.20
N TYR A 30 -28.83 -9.15 39.28
CA TYR A 30 -29.88 -9.43 38.29
C TYR A 30 -31.30 -9.45 38.92
N LYS A 31 -31.47 -10.10 40.09
CA LYS A 31 -32.74 -10.17 40.82
C LYS A 31 -33.31 -8.80 41.26
N GLN A 32 -32.47 -7.78 41.47
CA GLN A 32 -32.94 -6.44 41.85
C GLN A 32 -33.24 -5.55 40.63
N ASN A 33 -32.70 -5.90 39.45
CA ASN A 33 -32.83 -5.11 38.21
C ASN A 33 -33.65 -5.81 37.11
N GLN A 34 -34.37 -6.89 37.44
CA GLN A 34 -35.07 -7.74 36.47
C GLN A 34 -36.10 -6.97 35.63
N GLN A 35 -36.75 -5.94 36.20
CA GLN A 35 -37.69 -5.09 35.46
C GLN A 35 -36.98 -4.22 34.41
N SER A 36 -35.83 -3.65 34.72
CA SER A 36 -35.04 -2.84 33.79
C SER A 36 -34.39 -3.72 32.70
N PHE A 37 -33.95 -4.93 33.06
CA PHE A 37 -33.50 -5.94 32.10
C PHE A 37 -34.61 -6.34 31.11
N ASN A 38 -35.82 -6.66 31.59
CA ASN A 38 -36.92 -7.04 30.71
C ASN A 38 -37.29 -5.91 29.73
N LYS A 39 -37.34 -4.66 30.20
CA LYS A 39 -37.58 -3.49 29.32
C LYS A 39 -36.48 -3.33 28.28
N PHE A 40 -35.22 -3.55 28.66
CA PHE A 40 -34.07 -3.54 27.75
C PHE A 40 -34.19 -4.62 26.67
N VAL A 41 -34.52 -5.86 27.07
CA VAL A 41 -34.70 -6.99 26.13
C VAL A 41 -35.88 -6.77 25.18
N ASP A 42 -36.99 -6.21 25.66
CA ASP A 42 -38.15 -5.87 24.83
C ASP A 42 -37.81 -4.81 23.76
N GLU A 43 -37.03 -3.79 24.13
CA GLU A 43 -36.53 -2.78 23.19
C GLU A 43 -35.53 -3.39 22.20
N LEU A 44 -34.60 -4.22 22.67
CA LEU A 44 -33.63 -4.92 21.84
C LEU A 44 -34.32 -5.75 20.75
N ALA A 45 -35.44 -6.42 21.05
CA ALA A 45 -36.18 -7.23 20.08
C ALA A 45 -36.66 -6.45 18.84
N GLN A 46 -36.86 -5.13 18.96
CA GLN A 46 -37.35 -4.25 17.90
C GLN A 46 -36.30 -3.24 17.42
N ASN A 47 -35.14 -3.21 18.07
CA ASN A 47 -34.10 -2.24 17.79
C ASN A 47 -33.51 -2.45 16.39
N LYS A 48 -33.22 -1.33 15.71
CA LYS A 48 -32.77 -1.32 14.31
C LYS A 48 -31.32 -0.87 14.11
N THR A 49 -30.59 -0.59 15.18
CA THR A 49 -29.27 0.05 15.14
C THR A 49 -28.17 -0.77 15.81
N CYS A 50 -28.48 -1.47 16.91
CA CYS A 50 -27.50 -2.20 17.71
C CYS A 50 -27.02 -3.47 17.00
N THR A 51 -25.74 -3.48 16.64
CA THR A 51 -25.04 -4.59 15.98
C THR A 51 -24.19 -5.40 16.96
N VAL A 52 -23.73 -4.79 18.05
CA VAL A 52 -22.90 -5.46 19.07
C VAL A 52 -23.46 -5.25 20.48
N LEU A 53 -23.68 -6.36 21.18
CA LEU A 53 -24.13 -6.37 22.56
C LEU A 53 -23.22 -7.26 23.42
N ASP A 54 -22.53 -6.64 24.38
CA ASP A 54 -21.75 -7.33 25.41
C ASP A 54 -22.51 -7.28 26.74
N MET A 55 -22.83 -8.47 27.26
CA MET A 55 -23.49 -8.65 28.55
C MET A 55 -22.70 -9.56 29.48
N LYS A 56 -21.38 -9.67 29.29
CA LYS A 56 -20.52 -10.52 30.11
C LYS A 56 -20.63 -10.20 31.59
N LEU A 57 -20.55 -11.24 32.44
CA LEU A 57 -20.51 -11.10 33.91
C LEU A 57 -21.73 -10.37 34.54
N ASN A 58 -22.93 -10.53 33.99
CA ASN A 58 -24.14 -9.91 34.53
C ASN A 58 -25.04 -10.85 35.34
N CYS A 59 -24.64 -12.11 35.52
CA CYS A 59 -25.38 -13.13 36.27
C CYS A 59 -26.86 -13.22 35.84
N ILE A 60 -27.15 -13.13 34.53
CA ILE A 60 -28.53 -13.13 34.03
C ILE A 60 -29.25 -14.46 34.26
N GLY A 61 -28.49 -15.56 34.43
CA GLY A 61 -29.02 -16.89 34.68
C GLY A 61 -29.85 -17.45 33.52
N PRO A 62 -30.47 -18.64 33.72
CA PRO A 62 -31.27 -19.28 32.69
C PRO A 62 -32.50 -18.46 32.27
N GLU A 63 -33.17 -17.80 33.22
CA GLU A 63 -34.36 -16.98 32.95
C GLU A 63 -34.04 -15.77 32.06
N GLY A 64 -32.91 -15.10 32.31
CA GLY A 64 -32.47 -13.98 31.48
C GLY A 64 -32.09 -14.42 30.07
N ALA A 65 -31.41 -15.56 29.93
CA ALA A 65 -31.08 -16.13 28.63
C ALA A 65 -32.32 -16.54 27.83
N VAL A 66 -33.37 -17.06 28.50
CA VAL A 66 -34.67 -17.35 27.86
C VAL A 66 -35.31 -16.08 27.31
N SER A 67 -35.30 -14.98 28.07
CA SER A 67 -35.82 -13.70 27.60
C SER A 67 -35.03 -13.17 26.39
N LEU A 68 -33.70 -13.26 26.43
CA LEU A 68 -32.84 -12.88 25.31
C LEU A 68 -33.07 -13.74 24.07
N GLY A 69 -33.22 -15.07 24.22
CA GLY A 69 -33.57 -15.97 23.12
C GLY A 69 -34.84 -15.53 22.39
N ARG A 70 -35.89 -15.16 23.14
CA ARG A 70 -37.13 -14.63 22.55
C ARG A 70 -36.95 -13.30 21.82
N ALA A 71 -36.06 -12.44 22.30
CA ALA A 71 -35.74 -11.20 21.60
C ALA A 71 -34.96 -11.46 20.31
N LEU A 72 -34.01 -12.41 20.34
CA LEU A 72 -33.23 -12.82 19.17
C LEU A 72 -34.10 -13.43 18.06
N GLU A 73 -35.20 -14.12 18.38
CA GLU A 73 -36.14 -14.62 17.36
C GLU A 73 -36.70 -13.49 16.46
N ARG A 74 -36.74 -12.24 16.96
CA ARG A 74 -37.29 -11.08 16.24
C ARG A 74 -36.22 -10.09 15.77
N ASN A 75 -35.09 -10.03 16.48
CA ASN A 75 -34.03 -9.11 16.16
C ASN A 75 -33.28 -9.59 14.90
N THR A 76 -33.26 -8.75 13.87
CA THR A 76 -32.63 -9.02 12.57
C THR A 76 -31.37 -8.18 12.31
N ILE A 77 -30.93 -7.42 13.32
CA ILE A 77 -29.82 -6.46 13.20
C ILE A 77 -28.60 -6.89 14.01
N LEU A 78 -28.79 -7.45 15.21
CA LEU A 78 -27.70 -7.83 16.10
C LEU A 78 -26.80 -8.87 15.43
N ARG A 79 -25.51 -8.55 15.34
CA ARG A 79 -24.48 -9.38 14.72
C ARG A 79 -23.64 -10.11 15.75
N LYS A 80 -23.35 -9.48 16.89
CA LYS A 80 -22.53 -10.04 17.97
C LYS A 80 -23.23 -9.97 19.32
N LEU A 81 -23.22 -11.11 20.02
CA LEU A 81 -23.74 -11.23 21.37
C LEU A 81 -22.75 -11.97 22.27
N ASP A 82 -22.28 -11.30 23.33
CA ASP A 82 -21.47 -11.92 24.38
C ASP A 82 -22.33 -12.14 25.64
N LEU A 83 -22.61 -13.41 25.94
CA LEU A 83 -23.27 -13.86 27.17
C LEU A 83 -22.32 -14.64 28.09
N SER A 84 -21.01 -14.54 27.89
CA SER A 84 -20.04 -15.27 28.69
C SER A 84 -20.15 -14.93 30.18
N LEU A 85 -19.83 -15.91 31.03
CA LEU A 85 -19.82 -15.75 32.49
C LEU A 85 -21.18 -15.32 33.09
N ASN A 86 -22.29 -15.78 32.50
CA ASN A 86 -23.64 -15.47 32.96
C ASN A 86 -24.41 -16.65 33.57
N TYR A 87 -23.81 -17.84 33.62
CA TYR A 87 -24.40 -19.04 34.25
C TYR A 87 -25.79 -19.40 33.69
N ILE A 88 -25.90 -19.48 32.36
CA ILE A 88 -27.19 -19.64 31.67
C ILE A 88 -27.74 -21.08 31.71
N GLY A 89 -26.88 -22.08 31.95
CA GLY A 89 -27.22 -23.50 31.94
C GLY A 89 -27.83 -24.01 30.63
N ASP A 90 -28.23 -25.29 30.61
CA ASP A 90 -28.87 -25.89 29.44
C ASP A 90 -30.20 -25.23 29.10
N VAL A 91 -30.97 -24.81 30.10
CA VAL A 91 -32.25 -24.12 29.88
C VAL A 91 -32.05 -22.83 29.09
N GLY A 92 -31.01 -22.06 29.42
CA GLY A 92 -30.64 -20.87 28.65
C GLY A 92 -30.09 -21.21 27.27
N ALA A 93 -29.18 -22.18 27.18
CA ALA A 93 -28.59 -22.63 25.92
C ALA A 93 -29.65 -23.15 24.92
N ILE A 94 -30.63 -23.92 25.37
CA ILE A 94 -31.76 -24.42 24.57
C ILE A 94 -32.59 -23.26 24.02
N ALA A 95 -32.84 -22.23 24.83
CA ALA A 95 -33.60 -21.06 24.38
C ALA A 95 -32.84 -20.26 23.32
N ILE A 96 -31.53 -20.09 23.49
CA ILE A 96 -30.67 -19.44 22.49
C ILE A 96 -30.59 -20.30 21.22
N ALA A 97 -30.41 -21.61 21.33
CA ALA A 97 -30.39 -22.54 20.20
C ALA A 97 -31.68 -22.48 19.38
N LYS A 98 -32.84 -22.44 20.05
CA LYS A 98 -34.13 -22.27 19.37
C LYS A 98 -34.21 -20.94 18.62
N ALA A 99 -33.67 -19.86 19.18
CA ALA A 99 -33.61 -18.58 18.48
C ALA A 99 -32.70 -18.65 17.24
N LEU A 100 -31.56 -19.34 17.32
CA LEU A 100 -30.63 -19.54 16.20
C LEU A 100 -31.24 -20.34 15.04
N GLU A 101 -32.22 -21.21 15.27
CA GLU A 101 -32.91 -21.93 14.18
C GLU A 101 -33.62 -20.97 13.20
N CYS A 102 -34.06 -19.80 13.67
CA CYS A 102 -34.81 -18.81 12.87
C CYS A 102 -34.06 -17.49 12.68
N ASN A 103 -33.07 -17.19 13.52
CA ASN A 103 -32.32 -15.95 13.45
C ASN A 103 -31.37 -15.98 12.23
N THR A 104 -31.48 -14.95 11.40
CA THR A 104 -30.72 -14.79 10.13
C THR A 104 -29.76 -13.60 10.18
N ALA A 105 -29.41 -13.16 11.39
CA ALA A 105 -28.68 -11.93 11.64
C ALA A 105 -27.42 -12.16 12.47
N LEU A 106 -27.50 -12.99 13.49
CA LEU A 106 -26.44 -13.22 14.44
C LEU A 106 -25.31 -14.00 13.77
N VAL A 107 -24.11 -13.46 13.94
CA VAL A 107 -22.89 -13.97 13.34
C VAL A 107 -21.98 -14.50 14.45
N GLU A 108 -21.87 -13.80 15.59
CA GLU A 108 -21.03 -14.15 16.75
C GLU A 108 -21.85 -14.38 18.01
N LEU A 109 -21.53 -15.48 18.69
CA LEU A 109 -22.13 -15.83 19.97
C LEU A 109 -21.08 -16.39 20.94
N ASP A 110 -20.95 -15.76 22.11
CA ASP A 110 -20.15 -16.28 23.21
C ASP A 110 -21.06 -16.75 24.36
N LEU A 111 -21.00 -18.05 24.67
CA LEU A 111 -21.70 -18.71 25.78
C LEU A 111 -20.73 -19.34 26.80
N SER A 112 -19.47 -18.91 26.80
CA SER A 112 -18.42 -19.50 27.64
C SER A 112 -18.70 -19.29 29.14
N CYS A 113 -18.27 -20.23 29.98
CA CYS A 113 -18.38 -20.11 31.43
C CYS A 113 -17.04 -19.79 32.12
N ASP A 114 -17.01 -19.87 33.45
CA ASP A 114 -15.83 -19.59 34.27
C ASP A 114 -15.02 -20.88 34.51
N PRO A 115 -13.69 -20.90 34.28
CA PRO A 115 -12.81 -22.02 34.63
C PRO A 115 -12.87 -22.47 36.10
N TYR A 116 -13.25 -21.61 37.05
CA TYR A 116 -13.09 -21.89 38.49
C TYR A 116 -14.31 -22.52 39.19
N GLY A 117 -15.39 -22.85 38.47
CA GLY A 117 -16.42 -23.77 38.95
C GLY A 117 -17.23 -23.34 40.18
N TYR A 118 -17.23 -22.07 40.58
CA TYR A 118 -17.98 -21.59 41.76
C TYR A 118 -19.52 -21.63 41.58
N GLY A 119 -20.02 -22.11 40.43
CA GLY A 119 -21.44 -22.19 40.07
C GLY A 119 -21.82 -23.43 39.26
N LEU A 120 -21.41 -24.63 39.69
CA LEU A 120 -21.63 -25.94 39.01
C LEU A 120 -23.08 -26.22 38.55
N ALA A 121 -24.10 -25.58 39.12
CA ALA A 121 -25.51 -25.91 38.84
C ALA A 121 -26.11 -25.25 37.58
N ALA A 122 -25.35 -24.41 36.85
CA ALA A 122 -25.88 -23.70 35.68
C ALA A 122 -24.84 -23.51 34.55
N MET A 123 -23.98 -24.52 34.37
CA MET A 123 -23.10 -24.64 33.20
C MET A 123 -23.86 -25.34 32.07
N ILE A 124 -23.43 -25.14 30.82
CA ILE A 124 -23.97 -25.90 29.69
C ILE A 124 -23.39 -27.31 29.76
N ASP A 125 -24.25 -28.32 29.70
CA ASP A 125 -23.88 -29.73 29.64
C ASP A 125 -24.22 -30.34 28.26
N ASN A 126 -24.29 -31.66 28.18
CA ASN A 126 -24.66 -32.38 26.95
C ASN A 126 -26.01 -31.91 26.37
N ALA A 127 -27.03 -31.68 27.20
CA ALA A 127 -28.36 -31.32 26.74
C ALA A 127 -28.38 -29.96 26.04
N GLY A 128 -27.71 -28.96 26.62
CA GLY A 128 -27.54 -27.65 25.99
C GLY A 128 -26.68 -27.70 24.74
N ALA A 129 -25.58 -28.45 24.76
CA ALA A 129 -24.71 -28.64 23.58
C ALA A 129 -25.43 -29.33 22.42
N VAL A 130 -26.23 -30.37 22.69
CA VAL A 130 -27.06 -31.07 21.68
C VAL A 130 -28.09 -30.13 21.04
N ALA A 131 -28.70 -29.25 21.84
CA ALA A 131 -29.64 -28.26 21.31
C ALA A 131 -28.92 -27.26 20.38
N ILE A 132 -27.74 -26.76 20.78
CA ILE A 132 -26.92 -25.89 19.94
C ILE A 132 -26.51 -26.60 18.65
N ALA A 133 -26.06 -27.86 18.73
CA ALA A 133 -25.72 -28.68 17.57
C ALA A 133 -26.89 -28.80 16.59
N LYS A 134 -28.11 -29.04 17.10
CA LYS A 134 -29.31 -29.09 16.28
C LYS A 134 -29.56 -27.76 15.55
N ALA A 135 -29.40 -26.64 16.24
CA ALA A 135 -29.56 -25.31 15.63
C ALA A 135 -28.49 -25.03 14.57
N LEU A 136 -27.24 -25.44 14.80
CA LEU A 136 -26.14 -25.31 13.84
C LEU A 136 -26.44 -26.03 12.52
N LYS A 137 -27.13 -27.18 12.54
CA LYS A 137 -27.49 -27.90 11.30
C LYS A 137 -28.34 -27.06 10.33
N THR A 138 -29.13 -26.13 10.83
CA THR A 138 -30.03 -25.29 10.02
C THR A 138 -29.64 -23.82 9.94
N ASN A 139 -28.87 -23.33 10.91
CA ASN A 139 -28.43 -21.94 10.93
C ASN A 139 -27.41 -21.68 9.81
N THR A 140 -27.60 -20.59 9.08
CA THR A 140 -26.76 -20.21 7.92
C THR A 140 -26.07 -18.85 8.10
N THR A 141 -25.94 -18.35 9.34
CA THR A 141 -25.39 -17.01 9.59
C THR A 141 -24.36 -16.97 10.69
N LEU A 142 -24.43 -17.89 11.66
CA LEU A 142 -23.49 -17.99 12.74
C LEU A 142 -22.16 -18.52 12.20
N GLU A 143 -21.11 -17.74 12.44
CA GLU A 143 -19.74 -18.03 12.00
C GLU A 143 -18.80 -18.30 13.18
N VAL A 144 -19.10 -17.79 14.38
CA VAL A 144 -18.24 -17.97 15.56
C VAL A 144 -19.10 -18.32 16.76
N LEU A 145 -18.70 -19.39 17.44
CA LEU A 145 -19.34 -19.90 18.63
C LEU A 145 -18.28 -20.25 19.68
N PHE A 146 -18.38 -19.61 20.84
CA PHE A 146 -17.56 -19.95 22.01
C PHE A 146 -18.41 -20.64 23.06
N LEU A 147 -17.95 -21.80 23.49
CA LEU A 147 -18.57 -22.63 24.53
C LEU A 147 -17.53 -23.05 25.58
N ASP A 148 -16.38 -22.36 25.64
CA ASP A 148 -15.29 -22.66 26.55
C ASP A 148 -15.77 -22.74 28.00
N TRP A 149 -15.06 -23.55 28.79
CA TRP A 149 -15.28 -23.68 30.24
C TRP A 149 -16.71 -24.10 30.62
N ASN A 150 -17.44 -24.79 29.75
CA ASN A 150 -18.70 -25.46 30.07
C ASN A 150 -18.48 -26.96 30.38
N ASP A 151 -19.48 -27.65 30.92
CA ASP A 151 -19.41 -29.08 31.27
C ASP A 151 -19.90 -29.96 30.12
N ILE A 152 -19.40 -29.67 28.91
CA ILE A 152 -19.80 -30.37 27.69
C ILE A 152 -19.08 -31.71 27.65
N GLY A 153 -19.81 -32.78 27.95
CA GLY A 153 -19.32 -34.14 27.85
C GLY A 153 -19.20 -34.64 26.41
N THR A 154 -18.83 -35.91 26.29
CA THR A 154 -18.57 -36.57 25.00
C THR A 154 -19.78 -36.55 24.06
N GLU A 155 -20.98 -36.77 24.59
CA GLU A 155 -22.24 -36.73 23.82
C GLU A 155 -22.49 -35.34 23.21
N GLY A 156 -22.25 -34.26 23.97
CA GLY A 156 -22.39 -32.90 23.47
C GLY A 156 -21.39 -32.59 22.35
N CYS A 157 -20.13 -32.97 22.52
CA CYS A 157 -19.10 -32.80 21.49
C CYS A 157 -19.39 -33.62 20.22
N GLU A 158 -19.84 -34.87 20.35
CA GLU A 158 -20.21 -35.70 19.20
C GLU A 158 -21.39 -35.13 18.42
N ALA A 159 -22.40 -34.59 19.12
CA ALA A 159 -23.52 -33.92 18.48
C ALA A 159 -23.06 -32.69 17.69
N ILE A 160 -22.17 -31.88 18.25
CA ILE A 160 -21.60 -30.72 17.56
C ILE A 160 -20.79 -31.17 16.34
N ARG A 161 -19.95 -32.20 16.48
CA ARG A 161 -19.19 -32.78 15.35
C ARG A 161 -20.11 -33.21 14.20
N GLU A 162 -21.20 -33.91 14.50
CA GLU A 162 -22.19 -34.31 13.49
C GLU A 162 -22.86 -33.09 12.86
N ALA A 163 -23.19 -32.07 13.65
CA ALA A 163 -23.76 -30.83 13.13
C ALA A 163 -22.82 -30.10 12.18
N LEU A 164 -21.51 -30.13 12.47
CA LEU A 164 -20.48 -29.53 11.61
C LEU A 164 -20.36 -30.24 10.25
N GLU A 165 -20.87 -31.45 10.04
CA GLU A 165 -20.92 -32.05 8.69
C GLU A 165 -21.85 -31.25 7.77
N TYR A 166 -23.01 -30.84 8.30
CA TYR A 166 -24.06 -30.11 7.59
C TYR A 166 -23.88 -28.60 7.64
N ASN A 167 -23.37 -28.06 8.76
CA ASN A 167 -23.14 -26.64 8.88
C ASN A 167 -21.99 -26.21 7.95
N HIS A 168 -22.20 -25.12 7.23
CA HIS A 168 -21.27 -24.56 6.26
C HIS A 168 -21.01 -23.08 6.53
N THR A 169 -21.28 -22.57 7.72
CA THR A 169 -21.12 -21.15 8.03
C THR A 169 -20.25 -20.93 9.23
N LEU A 170 -20.20 -21.88 10.16
CA LEU A 170 -19.32 -21.85 11.31
C LEU A 170 -17.87 -21.99 10.85
N ILE A 171 -17.06 -21.03 11.27
CA ILE A 171 -15.63 -20.90 10.98
C ILE A 171 -14.83 -21.17 12.26
N ILE A 172 -15.32 -20.66 13.39
CA ILE A 172 -14.65 -20.78 14.68
C ILE A 172 -15.58 -21.44 15.68
N LEU A 173 -15.06 -22.47 16.32
CA LEU A 173 -15.68 -23.17 17.42
C LEU A 173 -14.64 -23.31 18.53
N ARG A 174 -15.01 -22.99 19.77
CA ARG A 174 -14.27 -23.43 20.95
C ARG A 174 -15.16 -24.17 21.91
N LEU A 175 -14.70 -25.33 22.36
CA LEU A 175 -15.35 -26.23 23.29
C LEU A 175 -14.54 -26.43 24.58
N GLY A 176 -13.25 -26.07 24.58
CA GLY A 176 -12.36 -26.07 25.74
C GLY A 176 -11.23 -27.10 25.69
N ASP A 177 -10.42 -27.15 26.74
CA ASP A 177 -9.15 -27.90 26.77
C ASP A 177 -9.31 -29.38 27.18
N PHE A 178 -10.03 -30.18 26.39
CA PHE A 178 -10.10 -31.65 26.58
C PHE A 178 -10.07 -32.42 25.25
N GLU A 179 -9.58 -33.66 25.28
CA GLU A 179 -9.18 -34.44 24.10
C GLU A 179 -10.25 -34.46 22.99
N ILE A 180 -11.49 -34.82 23.33
CA ILE A 180 -12.60 -34.84 22.36
C ILE A 180 -12.96 -33.44 21.83
N ALA A 181 -12.93 -32.39 22.65
CA ALA A 181 -13.16 -31.02 22.18
C ALA A 181 -12.11 -30.62 21.14
N THR A 182 -10.84 -30.92 21.42
CA THR A 182 -9.74 -30.62 20.50
C THR A 182 -9.82 -31.40 19.18
N GLU A 183 -10.33 -32.65 19.21
CA GLU A 183 -10.60 -33.41 17.98
C GLU A 183 -11.72 -32.79 17.13
N VAL A 184 -12.80 -32.32 17.77
CA VAL A 184 -13.93 -31.67 17.07
C VAL A 184 -13.51 -30.33 16.47
N GLU A 185 -12.74 -29.53 17.21
CA GLU A 185 -12.15 -28.28 16.72
C GLU A 185 -11.18 -28.54 15.54
N GLY A 186 -10.34 -29.57 15.65
CA GLY A 186 -9.44 -30.01 14.58
C GLY A 186 -10.18 -30.48 13.32
N ALA A 187 -11.28 -31.21 13.47
CA ALA A 187 -12.09 -31.67 12.34
C ALA A 187 -12.74 -30.51 11.57
N LEU A 188 -13.15 -29.45 12.28
CA LEU A 188 -13.64 -28.21 11.66
C LEU A 188 -12.52 -27.57 10.82
N TYR A 189 -11.33 -27.43 11.39
CA TYR A 189 -10.16 -26.89 10.70
C TYR A 189 -9.81 -27.71 9.43
N GLU A 190 -9.75 -29.03 9.51
CA GLU A 190 -9.50 -29.89 8.36
C GLU A 190 -10.56 -29.76 7.25
N LYS A 191 -11.83 -29.55 7.63
CA LYS A 191 -12.92 -29.29 6.68
C LYS A 191 -12.70 -27.97 5.95
N HIS A 192 -12.29 -26.91 6.68
CA HIS A 192 -11.96 -25.62 6.08
C HIS A 192 -10.75 -25.72 5.15
N GLN A 193 -9.70 -26.42 5.56
CA GLN A 193 -8.49 -26.60 4.76
C GLN A 193 -8.77 -27.35 3.44
N ARG A 194 -9.62 -28.39 3.46
CA ARG A 194 -10.06 -29.08 2.23
C ARG A 194 -10.83 -28.14 1.29
N ARG A 195 -11.74 -27.34 1.82
CA ARG A 195 -12.50 -26.35 1.04
C ARG A 195 -11.63 -25.24 0.47
N LEU A 196 -10.62 -24.80 1.23
CA LEU A 196 -9.61 -23.85 0.76
C LEU A 196 -8.86 -24.46 -0.43
N LEU A 197 -8.42 -25.72 -0.32
CA LEU A 197 -7.75 -26.42 -1.43
C LEU A 197 -8.66 -26.54 -2.66
N ASP A 198 -9.97 -26.78 -2.49
CA ASP A 198 -10.91 -26.81 -3.61
C ASP A 198 -11.03 -25.45 -4.31
N VAL A 199 -11.05 -24.35 -3.56
CA VAL A 199 -11.09 -22.98 -4.12
C VAL A 199 -9.74 -22.55 -4.70
N LEU A 200 -8.64 -22.98 -4.09
CA LEU A 200 -7.32 -22.81 -4.69
C LEU A 200 -7.21 -23.63 -5.97
N ASN A 201 -7.91 -24.75 -6.12
CA ASN A 201 -7.91 -25.54 -7.35
C ASN A 201 -8.94 -25.03 -8.39
N SER A 202 -9.88 -24.17 -8.01
CA SER A 202 -10.81 -23.54 -8.94
C SER A 202 -10.24 -22.24 -9.54
N ASP A 203 -10.79 -21.79 -10.67
CA ASP A 203 -10.41 -20.50 -11.29
C ASP A 203 -11.19 -19.32 -10.67
N THR A 204 -11.44 -19.38 -9.36
CA THR A 204 -12.20 -18.34 -8.66
C THR A 204 -11.41 -17.04 -8.68
N LYS A 205 -12.05 -15.98 -9.17
CA LYS A 205 -11.49 -14.63 -9.21
C LYS A 205 -12.21 -13.72 -8.22
N ALA A 206 -11.47 -12.77 -7.66
CA ALA A 206 -12.01 -11.79 -6.75
C ALA A 206 -11.19 -10.48 -6.82
N PRO A 207 -11.72 -9.35 -6.33
CA PRO A 207 -10.92 -8.15 -6.14
C PRO A 207 -9.83 -8.43 -5.09
N LEU A 208 -8.66 -7.82 -5.28
CA LEU A 208 -7.51 -8.02 -4.40
C LEU A 208 -7.75 -7.50 -2.96
N ASN A 209 -8.71 -6.58 -2.79
CA ASN A 209 -9.05 -5.95 -1.50
C ASN A 209 -7.81 -5.45 -0.73
N ARG A 210 -6.86 -4.89 -1.47
CA ARG A 210 -5.62 -4.35 -0.94
C ARG A 210 -5.28 -3.05 -1.67
N SER A 211 -4.95 -2.02 -0.91
CA SER A 211 -4.56 -0.72 -1.47
C SER A 211 -3.33 -0.19 -0.79
N ARG A 212 -2.55 0.55 -1.55
CA ARG A 212 -1.45 1.35 -1.04
C ARG A 212 -1.93 2.75 -0.71
N VAL A 213 -1.44 3.31 0.40
CA VAL A 213 -1.66 4.71 0.79
C VAL A 213 -0.30 5.34 1.02
N MET A 214 0.07 6.33 0.20
CA MET A 214 1.33 7.04 0.29
C MET A 214 1.20 8.36 1.04
N PHE A 215 1.94 8.50 2.14
CA PHE A 215 2.10 9.77 2.84
C PHE A 215 3.37 10.45 2.35
N VAL A 216 3.19 11.63 1.76
CA VAL A 216 4.27 12.43 1.15
C VAL A 216 4.13 13.89 1.56
N GLY A 217 5.21 14.65 1.49
CA GLY A 217 5.25 16.03 1.94
C GLY A 217 6.59 16.38 2.60
N GLN A 218 6.78 17.65 2.91
CA GLN A 218 8.01 18.17 3.50
C GLN A 218 8.38 17.44 4.80
N GLY A 219 9.68 17.35 5.10
CA GLY A 219 10.17 16.86 6.39
C GLY A 219 9.44 17.56 7.56
N ARG A 220 9.12 16.80 8.61
CA ARG A 220 8.46 17.31 9.83
C ARG A 220 7.04 17.88 9.69
N ALA A 221 6.42 17.83 8.51
CA ALA A 221 5.02 18.23 8.30
C ALA A 221 3.96 17.41 9.07
N GLY A 222 4.36 16.36 9.81
CA GLY A 222 3.46 15.53 10.62
C GLY A 222 3.03 14.20 10.01
N LYS A 223 3.65 13.75 8.90
CA LYS A 223 3.33 12.48 8.22
C LYS A 223 3.28 11.26 9.15
N SER A 224 4.38 10.96 9.84
CA SER A 224 4.48 9.82 10.76
C SER A 224 3.46 9.94 11.91
N ALA A 225 3.22 11.15 12.41
CA ALA A 225 2.21 11.40 13.42
C ALA A 225 0.79 11.12 12.89
N THR A 226 0.50 11.47 11.63
CA THR A 226 -0.76 11.16 10.96
C THR A 226 -0.94 9.65 10.78
N VAL A 227 0.09 8.93 10.29
CA VAL A 227 0.06 7.46 10.17
C VAL A 227 -0.28 6.80 11.51
N ARG A 228 0.33 7.26 12.61
CA ARG A 228 0.04 6.78 13.97
C ARG A 228 -1.38 7.09 14.45
N SER A 229 -1.85 8.30 14.19
CA SER A 229 -3.21 8.72 14.55
C SER A 229 -4.27 7.83 13.89
N LEU A 230 -4.00 7.36 12.66
CA LEU A 230 -4.87 6.44 11.94
C LEU A 230 -4.86 5.01 12.52
N SER A 231 -3.75 4.61 13.17
CA SER A 231 -3.55 3.25 13.72
C SER A 231 -3.78 3.12 15.23
N LEU A 232 -4.61 3.99 15.83
CA LEU A 232 -4.87 4.06 17.29
C LEU A 232 -3.65 4.29 18.19
N GLU A 233 -2.47 4.53 17.64
CA GLU A 233 -1.28 4.77 18.43
C GLU A 233 -1.37 6.12 19.17
N GLY A 234 -0.55 6.24 20.22
CA GLY A 234 -0.39 7.49 20.95
C GLY A 234 0.44 8.50 20.16
N PHE A 235 0.17 9.79 20.36
CA PHE A 235 1.01 10.86 19.81
C PHE A 235 2.37 10.86 20.51
N VAL A 236 3.46 10.96 19.74
CA VAL A 236 4.83 11.02 20.23
C VAL A 236 5.44 12.37 19.84
N SER A 237 5.76 13.21 20.82
CA SER A 237 6.27 14.57 20.59
C SER A 237 7.72 14.62 20.12
N GLU A 238 8.54 13.62 20.47
CA GLU A 238 9.98 13.57 20.19
C GLU A 238 10.32 12.61 19.03
N TRP A 239 9.45 12.51 18.03
CA TRP A 239 9.70 11.61 16.89
C TRP A 239 10.72 12.21 15.92
N ASN A 240 11.79 11.47 15.64
CA ASN A 240 12.77 11.84 14.62
C ASN A 240 12.15 11.69 13.22
N SER A 241 12.65 12.48 12.25
CA SER A 241 12.17 12.37 10.87
C SER A 241 12.46 10.99 10.29
N THR A 242 11.47 10.36 9.66
CA THR A 242 11.59 9.05 8.98
C THR A 242 12.77 9.07 8.00
N ALA A 243 13.72 8.15 8.17
CA ALA A 243 14.86 8.01 7.27
C ALA A 243 14.51 7.02 6.16
N GLY A 244 14.32 7.49 4.93
CA GLY A 244 13.94 6.64 3.81
C GLY A 244 12.43 6.40 3.77
N VAL A 245 11.97 5.19 4.10
CA VAL A 245 10.56 4.80 4.08
C VAL A 245 10.23 3.93 5.30
N ASP A 246 9.08 4.20 5.91
CA ASP A 246 8.46 3.29 6.87
C ASP A 246 7.15 2.74 6.29
N ILE A 247 6.86 1.46 6.54
CA ILE A 247 5.68 0.78 5.98
C ILE A 247 4.91 0.15 7.12
N LYS A 248 3.63 0.53 7.21
CA LYS A 248 2.70 -0.05 8.15
C LYS A 248 1.51 -0.67 7.42
N GLU A 249 1.29 -1.95 7.64
CA GLU A 249 0.09 -2.63 7.16
C GLU A 249 -1.01 -2.50 8.19
N LEU A 250 -2.21 -2.13 7.75
CA LEU A 250 -3.40 -1.97 8.58
C LEU A 250 -4.63 -2.52 7.87
N ARG A 251 -5.67 -2.83 8.65
CA ARG A 251 -6.98 -3.26 8.14
C ARG A 251 -8.04 -2.24 8.49
N THR A 252 -8.92 -1.94 7.53
CA THR A 252 -10.10 -1.12 7.82
C THR A 252 -11.05 -1.87 8.75
N SER A 253 -11.65 -1.15 9.69
CA SER A 253 -12.60 -1.71 10.66
C SER A 253 -13.84 -0.82 10.73
N GLU A 254 -14.98 -1.41 11.11
CA GLU A 254 -16.24 -0.67 11.30
C GLU A 254 -16.12 0.42 12.39
N ASN A 255 -15.13 0.32 13.28
CA ASN A 255 -14.89 1.28 14.36
C ASN A 255 -14.19 2.58 13.92
N LYS A 256 -14.02 2.82 12.60
CA LYS A 256 -13.36 4.00 11.99
C LYS A 256 -11.88 4.20 12.34
N TYR A 257 -11.28 3.23 13.00
CA TYR A 257 -9.85 3.19 13.28
C TYR A 257 -9.25 1.90 12.75
N TRP A 258 -8.06 1.97 12.17
CA TRP A 258 -7.47 0.82 11.52
C TRP A 258 -6.62 0.01 12.49
N GLU A 259 -6.68 -1.32 12.35
CA GLU A 259 -6.02 -2.26 13.25
C GLU A 259 -4.86 -2.98 12.54
N GLU A 260 -3.83 -3.38 13.27
CA GLU A 260 -2.71 -4.14 12.72
C GLU A 260 -3.15 -5.56 12.29
N PRO A 261 -2.69 -6.06 11.14
CA PRO A 261 -2.92 -7.43 10.73
C PRO A 261 -2.05 -8.38 11.56
N TRP A 262 -2.65 -9.43 12.11
CA TRP A 262 -1.97 -10.38 13.00
C TRP A 262 -1.02 -11.36 12.28
N CYS A 263 -1.22 -11.62 10.98
CA CYS A 263 -0.30 -12.36 10.08
C CYS A 263 -0.72 -12.21 8.59
N TYR A 264 0.23 -12.28 7.65
CA TYR A 264 -0.06 -12.28 6.21
C TYR A 264 -0.79 -13.54 5.72
N ARG A 265 -0.51 -14.72 6.30
CA ARG A 265 -1.09 -16.02 5.87
C ARG A 265 -2.58 -16.15 6.14
N ASP A 266 -3.08 -15.37 7.08
CA ASP A 266 -4.46 -15.43 7.54
C ASP A 266 -5.45 -14.79 6.56
N PHE A 267 -5.02 -13.80 5.76
CA PHE A 267 -5.94 -13.04 4.90
C PHE A 267 -6.55 -13.91 3.79
N THR A 268 -5.73 -14.57 2.97
CA THR A 268 -6.29 -15.40 1.88
C THR A 268 -7.07 -16.59 2.43
N THR A 269 -6.66 -17.17 3.57
CA THR A 269 -7.39 -18.26 4.23
C THR A 269 -8.80 -17.82 4.65
N GLN A 270 -8.94 -16.61 5.20
CA GLN A 270 -10.20 -16.04 5.66
C GLN A 270 -11.10 -15.57 4.51
N PHE A 271 -10.51 -14.94 3.49
CA PHE A 271 -11.21 -14.46 2.30
C PHE A 271 -11.67 -15.63 1.41
N ALA A 272 -10.80 -16.62 1.18
CA ALA A 272 -11.14 -17.83 0.46
C ALA A 272 -12.16 -18.67 1.22
N ALA A 273 -12.05 -18.80 2.55
CA ALA A 273 -13.08 -19.43 3.38
C ALA A 273 -14.46 -18.83 3.06
N ARG A 274 -14.63 -17.51 3.13
CA ARG A 274 -15.94 -16.88 2.89
C ARG A 274 -16.41 -16.87 1.42
N LEU A 275 -15.50 -16.90 0.44
CA LEU A 275 -15.87 -17.18 -0.97
C LEU A 275 -16.50 -18.58 -1.12
N VAL A 276 -16.11 -19.54 -0.27
CA VAL A 276 -16.70 -20.90 -0.24
C VAL A 276 -18.05 -20.92 0.51
N PHE A 277 -18.23 -20.06 1.51
CA PHE A 277 -19.36 -20.13 2.45
C PHE A 277 -20.53 -19.16 2.15
N THR A 278 -20.43 -18.35 1.09
CA THR A 278 -21.57 -17.55 0.61
C THR A 278 -22.47 -18.40 -0.30
N PRO A 279 -23.75 -18.68 0.07
CA PRO A 279 -24.64 -19.54 -0.73
C PRO A 279 -25.02 -18.95 -2.09
N ASN A 280 -24.70 -17.68 -2.32
CA ASN A 280 -24.88 -16.99 -3.57
C ASN A 280 -23.51 -16.50 -4.02
N GLY A 281 -22.99 -17.14 -5.07
CA GLY A 281 -21.78 -16.69 -5.75
C GLY A 281 -21.82 -15.18 -6.01
N VAL A 282 -20.64 -14.56 -5.98
CA VAL A 282 -20.41 -13.14 -6.24
C VAL A 282 -20.96 -12.77 -7.62
N THR A 283 -22.25 -12.48 -7.69
CA THR A 283 -22.91 -11.71 -8.74
C THR A 283 -23.90 -10.75 -8.07
N ARG A 284 -23.42 -9.93 -7.13
CA ARG A 284 -24.05 -8.61 -6.94
C ARG A 284 -23.58 -7.75 -8.12
N LYS A 285 -24.29 -7.85 -9.24
CA LYS A 285 -24.33 -6.73 -10.20
C LYS A 285 -24.72 -5.50 -9.39
N SER A 286 -23.80 -4.56 -9.24
CA SER A 286 -24.08 -3.21 -8.79
C SER A 286 -25.29 -2.71 -9.58
N GLN A 287 -26.43 -2.51 -8.91
CA GLN A 287 -27.61 -1.92 -9.51
C GLN A 287 -27.28 -0.46 -9.86
N LEU A 288 -26.84 -0.24 -11.10
CA LEU A 288 -27.11 1.01 -11.80
C LEU A 288 -28.62 1.05 -12.09
N PRO A 289 -29.30 2.20 -11.91
CA PRO A 289 -30.72 2.32 -12.22
C PRO A 289 -30.89 2.15 -13.73
N SER A 290 -31.49 1.02 -14.15
CA SER A 290 -31.74 0.73 -15.55
C SER A 290 -33.08 1.30 -15.99
N SER A 291 -33.00 2.15 -17.02
CA SER A 291 -34.11 2.50 -17.88
C SER A 291 -34.58 1.29 -18.70
N GLN A 292 -35.87 1.31 -19.00
CA GLN A 292 -36.69 0.33 -19.70
C GLN A 292 -36.09 -0.18 -21.04
N ASN A 293 -36.14 -1.50 -21.30
CA ASN A 293 -37.07 -2.13 -22.26
C ASN A 293 -36.61 -3.51 -22.80
N ASN A 294 -37.58 -4.44 -22.76
CA ASN A 294 -37.94 -5.48 -23.75
C ASN A 294 -37.12 -6.79 -23.97
N ASN A 295 -37.81 -7.88 -23.57
CA ASN A 295 -38.14 -9.10 -24.34
C ASN A 295 -37.04 -10.04 -24.89
N HIS A 296 -36.91 -11.24 -24.29
CA HIS A 296 -37.42 -12.52 -24.86
C HIS A 296 -37.06 -13.78 -24.02
N GLN A 297 -38.10 -14.37 -23.42
CA GLN A 297 -38.54 -15.79 -23.31
C GLN A 297 -37.64 -17.04 -23.62
N VAL A 298 -37.61 -17.97 -22.62
CA VAL A 298 -37.60 -19.49 -22.58
C VAL A 298 -36.33 -20.24 -23.12
N SER A 299 -35.80 -21.40 -22.66
CA SER A 299 -36.22 -22.60 -21.87
C SER A 299 -35.01 -23.23 -21.13
N ALA A 300 -35.12 -23.69 -19.87
CA ALA A 300 -35.33 -25.07 -19.39
C ALA A 300 -34.17 -26.11 -19.52
N ALA A 301 -33.60 -26.44 -18.35
CA ALA A 301 -33.13 -27.74 -17.82
C ALA A 301 -32.10 -28.62 -18.57
N GLU A 302 -31.03 -29.00 -17.86
CA GLU A 302 -30.62 -30.40 -17.74
C GLU A 302 -29.70 -30.65 -16.51
N THR A 303 -30.03 -31.69 -15.76
CA THR A 303 -29.40 -32.11 -14.50
C THR A 303 -28.43 -33.24 -14.82
N VAL A 304 -27.15 -33.13 -14.44
CA VAL A 304 -26.19 -34.24 -14.56
C VAL A 304 -25.62 -34.57 -13.18
N ARG A 305 -25.94 -35.79 -12.71
CA ARG A 305 -25.31 -36.44 -11.56
C ARG A 305 -23.96 -37.03 -11.99
N VAL A 306 -22.93 -36.90 -11.17
CA VAL A 306 -21.66 -37.61 -11.33
C VAL A 306 -21.30 -38.30 -10.00
N ASP A 307 -21.07 -39.61 -10.09
CA ASP A 307 -20.68 -40.51 -9.00
C ASP A 307 -19.23 -40.25 -8.52
N TYR A 308 -19.04 -40.23 -7.21
CA TYR A 308 -17.71 -40.12 -6.59
C TYR A 308 -17.11 -41.50 -6.34
N GLN A 309 -16.26 -41.98 -7.25
CA GLN A 309 -15.24 -42.97 -6.92
C GLN A 309 -13.96 -42.73 -7.73
N THR A 310 -13.12 -41.82 -7.24
CA THR A 310 -11.67 -41.88 -7.45
C THR A 310 -10.98 -41.13 -6.31
N VAL A 311 -10.23 -41.87 -5.48
CA VAL A 311 -9.37 -41.35 -4.42
C VAL A 311 -8.22 -40.55 -5.06
N PRO A 312 -7.96 -39.28 -4.69
CA PRO A 312 -6.78 -38.56 -5.14
C PRO A 312 -5.52 -39.02 -4.39
N PRO A 313 -4.33 -38.89 -5.00
CA PRO A 313 -3.09 -39.41 -4.45
C PRO A 313 -2.65 -38.62 -3.21
N LYS A 314 -1.97 -39.32 -2.29
CA LYS A 314 -1.35 -38.76 -1.09
C LYS A 314 -0.27 -37.74 -1.47
N ASN A 315 -0.63 -36.47 -1.58
CA ASN A 315 0.32 -35.37 -1.55
C ASN A 315 0.53 -34.97 -0.08
N SER A 316 1.77 -35.15 0.37
CA SER A 316 2.23 -34.83 1.72
C SER A 316 2.31 -33.31 1.92
N PHE A 317 1.18 -32.68 2.26
CA PHE A 317 1.23 -31.58 3.21
C PHE A 317 1.59 -32.21 4.55
N GLY A 318 2.68 -31.76 5.18
CA GLY A 318 3.08 -32.26 6.50
C GLY A 318 1.89 -32.12 7.45
N VAL A 319 1.40 -33.24 7.97
CA VAL A 319 0.40 -33.27 9.04
C VAL A 319 1.02 -32.52 10.23
N LEU A 320 0.55 -31.30 10.48
CA LEU A 320 0.91 -30.55 11.67
C LEU A 320 0.45 -31.36 12.88
N LYS A 321 1.36 -31.63 13.82
CA LYS A 321 1.04 -32.41 15.02
C LYS A 321 0.24 -31.53 15.99
N GLY A 322 -0.65 -32.16 16.76
CA GLY A 322 -1.65 -31.54 17.64
C GLY A 322 -1.26 -30.29 18.47
N PRO A 323 0.00 -30.08 18.92
CA PRO A 323 0.37 -28.86 19.62
C PRO A 323 0.54 -27.62 18.72
N ASP A 324 0.81 -27.78 17.42
CA ASP A 324 0.98 -26.66 16.48
C ASP A 324 -0.38 -26.11 16.01
N ILE A 325 -1.42 -26.95 16.02
CA ILE A 325 -2.82 -26.60 15.71
C ILE A 325 -3.37 -25.60 16.73
N MET A 326 -2.99 -25.71 18.01
CA MET A 326 -3.41 -24.81 19.10
C MET A 326 -2.82 -23.41 19.00
N ARG A 327 -1.66 -23.26 18.36
CA ARG A 327 -0.98 -21.96 18.19
C ARG A 327 -1.41 -21.24 16.92
N GLU A 328 -1.95 -21.97 15.94
CA GLU A 328 -2.60 -21.41 14.74
C GLU A 328 -4.11 -21.19 14.94
N SER A 329 -4.79 -22.00 15.75
CA SER A 329 -6.22 -21.83 16.04
C SER A 329 -6.50 -20.59 16.89
N SER A 330 -5.55 -20.13 17.71
CA SER A 330 -5.62 -18.80 18.36
C SER A 330 -5.48 -17.64 17.38
N ASN A 331 -4.94 -17.86 16.17
CA ASN A 331 -4.71 -16.83 15.14
C ASN A 331 -5.89 -16.71 14.17
N PHE A 332 -6.77 -17.73 14.13
CA PHE A 332 -8.09 -17.62 13.48
C PHE A 332 -9.05 -16.65 14.18
N PHE A 333 -8.74 -16.22 15.41
CA PHE A 333 -9.66 -15.45 16.28
C PHE A 333 -10.09 -14.09 15.72
N ASP A 334 -9.27 -13.45 14.91
CA ASP A 334 -9.57 -12.13 14.32
C ASP A 334 -10.10 -12.21 12.88
N ALA A 335 -10.32 -13.42 12.35
CA ALA A 335 -10.81 -13.69 11.00
C ALA A 335 -12.18 -13.09 10.65
N LYS A 336 -12.91 -12.66 11.67
CA LYS A 336 -14.28 -12.18 11.51
C LYS A 336 -14.38 -10.71 11.10
N ARG A 337 -13.28 -9.96 11.17
CA ARG A 337 -13.23 -8.53 10.82
C ARG A 337 -13.27 -8.33 9.29
N SER A 338 -14.49 -8.47 8.78
CA SER A 338 -15.07 -7.85 7.58
C SER A 338 -14.68 -8.42 6.19
N ILE A 339 -15.69 -8.98 5.48
CA ILE A 339 -15.71 -9.24 4.02
C ILE A 339 -15.45 -7.95 3.22
N ASP A 340 -15.78 -6.81 3.84
CA ASP A 340 -15.56 -5.48 3.30
C ASP A 340 -14.25 -4.86 3.80
N SER A 341 -13.41 -5.55 4.60
CA SER A 341 -12.19 -4.93 5.13
C SER A 341 -11.18 -4.81 4.01
N LEU A 342 -10.62 -3.62 3.90
CA LEU A 342 -9.57 -3.33 2.96
C LEU A 342 -8.24 -3.40 3.71
N THR A 343 -7.29 -4.14 3.15
CA THR A 343 -5.92 -4.10 3.67
C THR A 343 -5.22 -2.88 3.08
N LEU A 344 -4.74 -1.99 3.95
CA LEU A 344 -4.06 -0.76 3.61
C LEU A 344 -2.58 -0.87 3.95
N SER A 345 -1.74 -0.79 2.94
CA SER A 345 -0.30 -0.63 3.10
C SER A 345 -0.02 0.87 3.17
N LEU A 346 0.23 1.39 4.37
CA LEU A 346 0.57 2.80 4.61
C LEU A 346 2.08 2.99 4.44
N TRP A 347 2.48 3.88 3.56
CA TRP A 347 3.87 4.20 3.28
C TRP A 347 4.17 5.61 3.76
N ASP A 348 4.98 5.75 4.80
CA ASP A 348 5.52 7.03 5.27
C ASP A 348 6.84 7.30 4.55
N PHE A 349 6.81 8.10 3.49
CA PHE A 349 7.99 8.43 2.72
C PHE A 349 8.71 9.62 3.35
N GLY A 350 10.00 9.46 3.67
CA GLY A 350 10.87 10.49 4.20
C GLY A 350 10.89 11.72 3.27
N GLY A 351 10.61 12.89 3.84
CA GLY A 351 10.55 14.14 3.07
C GLY A 351 11.92 14.78 2.81
N GLN A 352 13.02 14.02 2.86
CA GLN A 352 14.36 14.55 2.63
C GLN A 352 14.66 14.65 1.13
N GLU A 353 15.22 15.79 0.71
CA GLU A 353 15.51 16.06 -0.70
C GLU A 353 16.48 15.06 -1.34
N VAL A 354 17.36 14.46 -0.53
CA VAL A 354 18.33 13.45 -0.97
C VAL A 354 17.68 12.21 -1.59
N PHE A 355 16.41 11.93 -1.27
CA PHE A 355 15.67 10.78 -1.79
C PHE A 355 14.83 11.10 -3.03
N TYR A 356 14.78 12.36 -3.47
CA TYR A 356 13.93 12.79 -4.59
C TYR A 356 14.34 12.18 -5.93
N SER A 357 15.64 11.90 -6.10
CA SER A 357 16.15 11.20 -7.28
C SER A 357 15.59 9.77 -7.40
N MET A 358 15.08 9.17 -6.31
CA MET A 358 14.55 7.81 -6.27
C MET A 358 13.02 7.74 -6.36
N HIS A 359 12.30 8.85 -6.55
CA HIS A 359 10.84 8.85 -6.60
C HIS A 359 10.26 7.84 -7.61
N HIS A 360 10.88 7.68 -8.78
CA HIS A 360 10.48 6.70 -9.78
C HIS A 360 10.47 5.23 -9.31
N LEU A 361 11.22 4.88 -8.26
CA LEU A 361 11.24 3.53 -7.68
C LEU A 361 10.05 3.28 -6.76
N PHE A 362 9.52 4.33 -6.14
CA PHE A 362 8.58 4.21 -5.03
C PHE A 362 7.20 4.74 -5.37
N LEU A 363 7.09 5.83 -6.14
CA LEU A 363 5.80 6.41 -6.55
C LEU A 363 5.14 5.52 -7.62
N THR A 364 4.06 4.83 -7.24
CA THR A 364 3.31 3.93 -8.12
C THR A 364 2.11 4.61 -8.78
N LYS A 365 1.71 4.10 -9.95
CA LYS A 365 0.58 4.60 -10.74
C LYS A 365 -0.81 4.26 -10.17
N SER A 366 -0.86 3.49 -9.09
CA SER A 366 -2.09 3.09 -8.38
C SER A 366 -1.99 3.37 -6.88
N GLY A 367 -3.14 3.45 -6.21
CA GLY A 367 -3.26 3.72 -4.78
C GLY A 367 -3.72 5.14 -4.46
N VAL A 368 -3.66 5.47 -3.18
CA VAL A 368 -4.12 6.75 -2.63
C VAL A 368 -2.93 7.58 -2.16
N TYR A 369 -2.88 8.85 -2.56
CA TYR A 369 -1.82 9.76 -2.16
C TYR A 369 -2.34 10.77 -1.15
N VAL A 370 -1.62 10.92 -0.04
CA VAL A 370 -1.91 11.84 1.05
C VAL A 370 -0.75 12.82 1.15
N VAL A 371 -0.97 14.04 0.65
CA VAL A 371 0.01 15.13 0.72
C VAL A 371 -0.18 15.87 2.03
N VAL A 372 0.77 15.71 2.95
CA VAL A 372 0.72 16.28 4.29
C VAL A 372 1.57 17.55 4.35
N PHE A 373 1.00 18.63 4.89
CA PHE A 373 1.68 19.91 5.06
C PHE A 373 1.37 20.54 6.42
N ASP A 374 2.31 21.35 6.91
CA ASP A 374 2.13 22.15 8.12
C ASP A 374 1.34 23.43 7.78
N MET A 375 0.16 23.60 8.40
CA MET A 375 -0.69 24.77 8.14
C MET A 375 -0.07 26.07 8.67
N ARG A 376 0.81 26.00 9.68
CA ARG A 376 1.43 27.18 10.30
C ARG A 376 2.41 27.83 9.33
N GLU A 377 3.17 27.02 8.60
CA GLU A 377 4.13 27.48 7.60
C GLU A 377 3.45 28.19 6.41
N LEU A 378 2.24 27.77 6.02
CA LEU A 378 1.46 28.49 5.00
C LEU A 378 0.83 29.78 5.53
N SER A 379 0.50 29.80 6.81
CA SER A 379 -0.14 30.95 7.47
C SER A 379 0.86 32.07 7.71
N GLU A 380 2.09 31.75 8.09
CA GLU A 380 3.13 32.73 8.41
C GLU A 380 3.79 33.33 7.15
N PRO A 381 3.84 34.66 6.97
CA PRO A 381 4.39 35.28 5.77
C PRO A 381 5.88 34.98 5.50
N SER A 382 6.66 34.71 6.55
CA SER A 382 8.11 34.44 6.48
C SER A 382 8.44 33.11 5.81
N THR A 383 7.64 32.07 6.07
CA THR A 383 7.84 30.69 5.63
C THR A 383 6.94 30.29 4.46
N ARG A 384 5.86 31.03 4.21
CA ARG A 384 4.86 30.75 3.16
C ARG A 384 5.43 30.48 1.77
N THR A 385 6.43 31.24 1.33
CA THR A 385 7.01 31.08 -0.02
C THR A 385 7.72 29.74 -0.16
N GLU A 386 8.46 29.34 0.87
CA GLU A 386 9.17 28.07 0.91
C GLU A 386 8.18 26.91 0.99
N ALA A 387 7.18 26.98 1.88
CA ALA A 387 6.12 25.98 1.99
C ALA A 387 5.33 25.79 0.68
N LYS A 388 5.03 26.88 -0.04
CA LYS A 388 4.43 26.82 -1.38
C LYS A 388 5.31 26.07 -2.38
N THR A 389 6.63 26.30 -2.32
CA THR A 389 7.61 25.67 -3.22
C THR A 389 7.66 24.16 -3.00
N TYR A 390 7.73 23.71 -1.74
CA TYR A 390 7.74 22.28 -1.41
C TYR A 390 6.42 21.59 -1.77
N LEU A 391 5.28 22.22 -1.47
CA LEU A 391 3.97 21.68 -1.87
C LEU A 391 3.86 21.55 -3.38
N LEU A 392 4.26 22.58 -4.12
CA LEU A 392 4.24 22.57 -5.58
C LEU A 392 5.17 21.49 -6.14
N PHE A 393 6.34 21.28 -5.54
CA PHE A 393 7.26 20.20 -5.91
C PHE A 393 6.60 18.82 -5.76
N TRP A 394 6.01 18.51 -4.60
CA TRP A 394 5.37 17.21 -4.37
C TRP A 394 4.17 16.98 -5.30
N LEU A 395 3.34 18.01 -5.49
CA LEU A 395 2.25 17.96 -6.45
C LEU A 395 2.77 17.73 -7.87
N ARG A 396 3.83 18.39 -8.30
CA ARG A 396 4.38 18.13 -9.65
C ARG A 396 5.00 16.74 -9.78
N SER A 397 5.67 16.25 -8.74
CA SER A 397 6.23 14.89 -8.69
C SER A 397 5.16 13.81 -8.80
N ILE A 398 4.06 13.92 -8.04
CA ILE A 398 2.96 12.96 -8.13
C ILE A 398 2.30 13.04 -9.52
N LYS A 399 2.18 14.23 -10.13
CA LYS A 399 1.60 14.39 -11.48
C LYS A 399 2.43 13.68 -12.54
N LEU A 400 3.74 13.75 -12.41
CA LEU A 400 4.68 13.11 -13.32
C LEU A 400 4.61 11.58 -13.22
N HIS A 401 4.66 11.03 -11.99
CA HIS A 401 4.78 9.59 -11.79
C HIS A 401 3.43 8.84 -11.66
N ALA A 402 2.38 9.52 -11.21
CA ALA A 402 1.09 8.94 -10.85
C ALA A 402 -0.10 9.86 -11.23
N PRO A 403 -0.31 10.19 -12.52
CA PRO A 403 -1.26 11.23 -12.94
C PRO A 403 -2.75 10.93 -12.63
N ASN A 404 -3.12 9.65 -12.50
CA ASN A 404 -4.52 9.19 -12.39
C ASN A 404 -4.95 8.84 -10.95
N VAL A 405 -4.08 9.03 -9.96
CA VAL A 405 -4.34 8.65 -8.58
C VAL A 405 -5.22 9.66 -7.86
N SER A 406 -5.88 9.21 -6.80
CA SER A 406 -6.63 10.11 -5.92
C SER A 406 -5.67 10.80 -4.95
N VAL A 407 -5.72 12.12 -4.90
CA VAL A 407 -4.85 12.94 -4.02
C VAL A 407 -5.70 13.61 -2.94
N LEU A 408 -5.34 13.38 -1.67
CA LEU A 408 -5.89 14.03 -0.50
C LEU A 408 -4.86 15.03 0.02
N LEU A 409 -5.28 16.27 0.27
CA LEU A 409 -4.47 17.29 0.90
C LEU A 409 -4.77 17.30 2.41
N VAL A 410 -3.77 17.18 3.26
CA VAL A 410 -3.94 17.09 4.71
C VAL A 410 -3.10 18.16 5.40
N GLY A 411 -3.78 19.11 6.05
CA GLY A 411 -3.16 20.16 6.84
C GLY A 411 -3.08 19.76 8.30
N THR A 412 -1.88 19.74 8.88
CA THR A 412 -1.66 19.37 10.30
C THR A 412 -1.63 20.61 11.21
N PHE A 413 -1.63 20.39 12.53
CA PHE A 413 -1.60 21.44 13.58
C PHE A 413 -2.86 22.31 13.63
N LEU A 414 -4.05 21.73 13.45
CA LEU A 414 -5.32 22.46 13.51
C LEU A 414 -5.54 23.18 14.85
N ALA A 415 -5.11 22.61 15.98
CA ALA A 415 -5.25 23.28 17.28
C ALA A 415 -4.51 24.63 17.31
N ASP A 416 -3.28 24.66 16.82
CA ASP A 416 -2.44 25.86 16.74
C ASP A 416 -3.07 26.93 15.83
N ILE A 417 -3.64 26.52 14.69
CA ILE A 417 -4.35 27.41 13.76
C ILE A 417 -5.56 28.09 14.43
N ILE A 418 -6.33 27.33 15.20
CA ILE A 418 -7.49 27.85 15.93
C ILE A 418 -7.04 28.79 17.06
N GLU A 419 -5.98 28.44 17.79
CA GLU A 419 -5.42 29.25 18.88
C GLU A 419 -4.88 30.60 18.39
N GLU A 420 -4.11 30.59 17.30
CA GLU A 420 -3.54 31.79 16.67
C GLU A 420 -4.57 32.58 15.82
N LYS A 421 -5.79 32.07 15.68
CA LYS A 421 -6.90 32.67 14.93
C LYS A 421 -6.58 32.91 13.45
N TYR A 422 -5.78 32.04 12.84
CA TYR A 422 -5.61 32.05 11.38
C TYR A 422 -6.88 31.57 10.68
N ASN A 423 -7.09 32.06 9.46
CA ASN A 423 -8.25 31.72 8.66
C ASN A 423 -7.94 30.55 7.71
N LEU A 424 -8.66 29.44 7.84
CA LEU A 424 -8.53 28.26 6.97
C LEU A 424 -8.82 28.59 5.50
N GLN A 425 -9.65 29.60 5.22
CA GLN A 425 -9.98 30.04 3.86
C GLN A 425 -8.79 30.69 3.12
N ASP A 426 -7.86 31.32 3.85
CA ASP A 426 -6.66 31.89 3.25
C ASP A 426 -5.71 30.77 2.78
N ILE A 427 -5.60 29.70 3.57
CA ILE A 427 -4.88 28.48 3.22
C ILE A 427 -5.56 27.79 2.02
N ASP A 428 -6.88 27.64 2.06
CA ASP A 428 -7.67 27.06 0.96
C ASP A 428 -7.45 27.80 -0.36
N LYS A 429 -7.45 29.14 -0.34
CA LYS A 429 -7.16 29.97 -1.52
C LYS A 429 -5.77 29.68 -2.09
N ILE A 430 -4.75 29.59 -1.22
CA ILE A 430 -3.39 29.25 -1.63
C ILE A 430 -3.36 27.87 -2.28
N LEU A 431 -3.97 26.86 -1.65
CA LEU A 431 -3.98 25.50 -2.16
C LEU A 431 -4.74 25.41 -3.49
N ARG A 432 -5.86 26.13 -3.65
CA ARG A 432 -6.57 26.25 -4.94
C ARG A 432 -5.68 26.86 -6.01
N GLU A 433 -4.87 27.87 -5.69
CA GLU A 433 -3.91 28.44 -6.63
C GLU A 433 -2.85 27.44 -7.07
N LEU A 434 -2.28 26.67 -6.12
CA LEU A 434 -1.27 25.64 -6.41
C LEU A 434 -1.84 24.45 -7.21
N THR A 435 -3.12 24.13 -7.00
CA THR A 435 -3.80 22.99 -7.61
C THR A 435 -4.48 23.31 -8.94
N LYS A 436 -4.75 24.58 -9.26
CA LYS A 436 -5.26 25.01 -10.58
C LYS A 436 -4.42 24.51 -11.76
N LEU A 437 -3.12 24.29 -11.55
CA LEU A 437 -2.18 23.82 -12.57
C LEU A 437 -1.96 22.29 -12.53
N SER A 438 -2.58 21.58 -11.58
CA SER A 438 -2.21 20.21 -11.20
C SER A 438 -3.42 19.31 -10.83
N PHE A 439 -3.55 18.21 -11.59
CA PHE A 439 -4.31 16.96 -11.35
C PHE A 439 -5.76 16.78 -11.80
N ALA A 440 -6.05 15.53 -12.17
CA ALA A 440 -7.35 15.03 -12.61
C ALA A 440 -8.37 14.81 -11.46
N LYS A 441 -7.93 14.65 -10.19
CA LYS A 441 -8.86 14.37 -9.08
C LYS A 441 -8.26 14.67 -7.69
N ILE A 442 -8.49 15.88 -7.19
CA ILE A 442 -8.29 16.21 -5.77
C ILE A 442 -9.56 15.80 -5.01
N VAL A 443 -9.37 15.06 -3.92
CA VAL A 443 -10.47 14.58 -3.08
C VAL A 443 -10.83 15.68 -2.07
N ILE A 444 -12.09 16.10 -2.11
CA ILE A 444 -12.63 17.15 -1.26
C ILE A 444 -13.29 16.48 -0.04
N PRO A 445 -13.07 16.99 1.19
CA PRO A 445 -13.76 16.51 2.38
C PRO A 445 -15.29 16.63 2.24
N ALA A 446 -16.01 15.55 2.53
CA ALA A 446 -17.46 15.61 2.69
C ALA A 446 -17.79 16.00 4.14
N ASN A 447 -18.47 17.13 4.33
CA ASN A 447 -19.01 17.59 5.62
C ASN A 447 -17.98 17.79 6.74
N PHE A 448 -17.08 18.77 6.60
CA PHE A 448 -16.58 19.47 7.78
C PHE A 448 -17.63 20.48 8.22
N GLU A 449 -17.79 20.70 9.53
CA GLU A 449 -18.74 21.68 10.07
C GLU A 449 -18.48 23.07 9.43
N HIS A 450 -19.29 23.41 8.42
CA HIS A 450 -19.44 24.73 7.79
C HIS A 450 -18.41 25.29 6.77
N GLU A 451 -17.47 24.53 6.19
CA GLU A 451 -16.54 25.11 5.18
C GLU A 451 -16.23 24.19 3.98
N ASP A 452 -16.43 24.71 2.74
CA ASP A 452 -16.11 24.07 1.46
C ASP A 452 -14.59 24.07 1.18
N LEU A 453 -13.78 23.45 2.05
CA LEU A 453 -12.31 23.38 1.91
C LEU A 453 -11.89 22.29 0.90
N ILE A 454 -10.77 22.46 0.19
CA ILE A 454 -10.19 21.40 -0.68
C ILE A 454 -9.23 20.45 0.03
N PHE A 455 -9.06 20.61 1.35
CA PHE A 455 -8.10 19.86 2.15
C PHE A 455 -8.71 19.45 3.51
N PHE A 456 -8.14 18.44 4.14
CA PHE A 456 -8.55 17.92 5.45
C PHE A 456 -7.72 18.58 6.56
N PRO A 457 -8.29 19.51 7.34
CA PRO A 457 -7.61 20.05 8.52
C PRO A 457 -7.65 19.02 9.67
N ILE A 458 -6.48 18.66 10.21
CA ILE A 458 -6.37 17.67 11.29
C ILE A 458 -5.47 18.15 12.42
N ASP A 459 -5.70 17.58 13.60
CA ASP A 459 -4.78 17.67 14.72
C ASP A 459 -4.42 16.26 15.21
N ASN A 460 -3.13 15.92 15.17
CA ASN A 460 -2.66 14.60 15.58
C ASN A 460 -2.62 14.43 17.11
N LYS A 461 -2.47 15.52 17.86
CA LYS A 461 -2.38 15.49 19.32
C LYS A 461 -3.77 15.36 19.93
N GLU A 462 -4.70 16.18 19.47
CA GLU A 462 -6.10 16.20 19.94
C GLU A 462 -7.00 15.23 19.15
N LYS A 463 -6.46 14.53 18.14
CA LYS A 463 -7.16 13.59 17.24
C LYS A 463 -8.37 14.21 16.51
N MET A 464 -8.31 15.51 16.22
CA MET A 464 -9.34 16.22 15.46
C MET A 464 -9.24 15.93 13.96
N GLY A 465 -10.38 15.78 13.27
CA GLY A 465 -10.45 15.55 11.81
C GLY A 465 -10.02 14.17 11.33
N ILE A 466 -9.39 13.34 12.18
CA ILE A 466 -8.84 12.02 11.82
C ILE A 466 -9.91 11.05 11.30
N ALA A 467 -11.10 11.02 11.91
CA ALA A 467 -12.17 10.10 11.47
C ALA A 467 -12.67 10.40 10.05
N SER A 468 -12.80 11.68 9.68
CA SER A 468 -13.17 12.08 8.32
C SER A 468 -12.08 11.71 7.31
N LEU A 469 -10.80 11.86 7.71
CA LEU A 469 -9.67 11.42 6.90
C LEU A 469 -9.65 9.90 6.68
N CYS A 470 -9.92 9.09 7.72
CA CYS A 470 -10.06 7.63 7.58
C CYS A 470 -11.13 7.27 6.55
N ASP A 471 -12.33 7.84 6.68
CA ASP A 471 -13.47 7.58 5.81
C ASP A 471 -13.13 7.93 4.33
N ALA A 472 -12.46 9.06 4.11
CA ALA A 472 -12.05 9.50 2.78
C ALA A 472 -10.98 8.60 2.14
N ILE A 473 -9.94 8.21 2.91
CA ILE A 473 -8.90 7.29 2.41
C ILE A 473 -9.52 5.95 2.06
N GLU A 474 -10.37 5.40 2.93
CA GLU A 474 -11.04 4.12 2.71
C GLU A 474 -11.92 4.16 1.45
N GLN A 475 -12.71 5.22 1.26
CA GLN A 475 -13.53 5.38 0.07
C GLN A 475 -12.69 5.43 -1.21
N CYS A 476 -11.58 6.18 -1.20
CA CYS A 476 -10.68 6.27 -2.36
C CYS A 476 -10.05 4.92 -2.67
N ALA A 477 -9.60 4.21 -1.63
CA ALA A 477 -8.94 2.93 -1.75
C ALA A 477 -9.90 1.82 -2.23
N ARG A 478 -11.19 1.89 -1.85
CA ARG A 478 -12.26 1.05 -2.41
C ARG A 478 -12.53 1.34 -3.89
N VAL A 479 -12.54 2.61 -4.29
CA VAL A 479 -12.70 3.00 -5.71
C VAL A 479 -11.54 2.47 -6.55
N ASP A 480 -10.29 2.64 -6.10
CA ASP A 480 -9.10 2.10 -6.77
C ASP A 480 -9.21 0.56 -6.95
N ASN A 481 -9.60 -0.16 -5.89
CA ASN A 481 -9.83 -1.61 -5.96
C ASN A 481 -11.01 -2.00 -6.86
N SER A 482 -12.09 -1.22 -6.91
CA SER A 482 -13.23 -1.52 -7.79
C SER A 482 -12.92 -1.36 -9.29
N THR A 483 -11.98 -0.47 -9.62
CA THR A 483 -11.49 -0.30 -11.00
C THR A 483 -10.45 -1.35 -11.41
N SER A 484 -10.05 -2.21 -10.46
CA SER A 484 -8.97 -3.18 -10.63
C SER A 484 -9.45 -4.50 -11.24
N ARG A 485 -8.56 -5.16 -11.99
CA ARG A 485 -8.77 -6.52 -12.52
C ARG A 485 -8.98 -7.49 -11.35
N GLU A 486 -10.01 -8.33 -11.43
CA GLU A 486 -10.17 -9.45 -10.51
C GLU A 486 -9.03 -10.46 -10.70
N VAL A 487 -8.44 -10.91 -9.60
CA VAL A 487 -7.28 -11.80 -9.55
C VAL A 487 -7.70 -13.17 -9.02
N SER A 488 -6.96 -14.21 -9.42
CA SER A 488 -7.17 -15.56 -8.89
C SER A 488 -6.86 -15.59 -7.39
N VAL A 489 -7.64 -16.36 -6.63
CA VAL A 489 -7.36 -16.62 -5.21
C VAL A 489 -5.99 -17.26 -5.00
N ARG A 490 -5.48 -18.03 -5.97
CA ARG A 490 -4.10 -18.56 -5.95
C ARG A 490 -3.07 -17.44 -5.91
N TRP A 491 -3.27 -16.39 -6.70
CA TRP A 491 -2.34 -15.26 -6.77
C TRP A 491 -2.35 -14.47 -5.46
N MET A 492 -3.51 -14.32 -4.82
CA MET A 492 -3.59 -13.68 -3.49
C MET A 492 -2.82 -14.50 -2.44
N THR A 493 -3.02 -15.83 -2.44
CA THR A 493 -2.28 -16.74 -1.54
C THR A 493 -0.78 -16.70 -1.81
N PHE A 494 -0.40 -16.59 -3.08
CA PHE A 494 0.99 -16.47 -3.50
C PHE A 494 1.62 -15.17 -3.01
N LEU A 495 0.91 -14.04 -3.13
CA LEU A 495 1.33 -12.75 -2.58
C LEU A 495 1.50 -12.83 -1.05
N ASP A 496 0.52 -13.38 -0.33
CA ASP A 496 0.58 -13.53 1.13
C ASP A 496 1.77 -14.42 1.55
N SER A 497 2.04 -15.48 0.79
CA SER A 497 3.17 -16.39 1.07
C SER A 497 4.53 -15.73 0.83
N ILE A 498 4.62 -14.85 -0.18
CA ILE A 498 5.80 -14.03 -0.45
C ILE A 498 5.99 -12.99 0.66
N LEU A 499 4.95 -12.22 0.98
CA LEU A 499 5.02 -11.14 1.97
C LEU A 499 5.18 -11.66 3.40
N GLY A 500 4.63 -12.83 3.71
CA GLY A 500 4.86 -13.51 4.98
C GLY A 500 6.33 -13.85 5.24
N GLN A 501 7.21 -13.85 4.23
CA GLN A 501 8.65 -13.99 4.45
C GLN A 501 9.27 -12.77 5.16
N LYS A 502 8.59 -11.63 5.21
CA LYS A 502 9.01 -10.46 6.01
C LYS A 502 9.06 -10.77 7.50
N GLU A 503 8.15 -11.62 8.00
CA GLU A 503 8.14 -12.06 9.40
C GLU A 503 9.43 -12.85 9.75
N ASN A 504 10.03 -13.50 8.75
CA ASN A 504 11.33 -14.17 8.85
C ASN A 504 12.52 -13.21 8.65
N GLN A 505 12.30 -11.89 8.74
CA GLN A 505 13.31 -10.84 8.55
C GLN A 505 14.00 -10.85 7.17
N LYS A 506 13.32 -11.40 6.14
CA LYS A 506 13.85 -11.37 4.77
C LYS A 506 13.48 -10.06 4.07
N ALA A 507 14.50 -9.34 3.62
CA ALA A 507 14.34 -8.11 2.84
C ALA A 507 14.03 -8.39 1.36
N TYR A 508 14.47 -9.52 0.81
CA TYR A 508 14.24 -9.95 -0.56
C TYR A 508 14.13 -11.47 -0.66
N LEU A 509 13.65 -11.96 -1.80
CA LEU A 509 13.65 -13.37 -2.18
C LEU A 509 14.30 -13.55 -3.55
N THR A 510 14.88 -14.72 -3.75
CA THR A 510 15.40 -15.15 -5.05
C THR A 510 14.31 -15.82 -5.88
N PHE A 511 14.18 -15.43 -7.15
CA PHE A 511 13.16 -15.99 -8.04
C PHE A 511 13.44 -17.46 -8.35
N SER A 512 14.70 -17.78 -8.68
CA SER A 512 15.15 -19.12 -9.09
C SER A 512 14.84 -20.22 -8.09
N ASP A 513 15.00 -19.94 -6.79
CA ASP A 513 14.88 -20.96 -5.74
C ASP A 513 13.63 -20.77 -4.88
N GLU A 514 13.42 -19.57 -4.32
CA GLU A 514 12.42 -19.35 -3.28
C GLU A 514 11.03 -19.04 -3.87
N VAL A 515 10.94 -18.06 -4.75
CA VAL A 515 9.64 -17.65 -5.32
C VAL A 515 9.05 -18.76 -6.18
N LYS A 516 9.88 -19.41 -6.99
CA LYS A 516 9.47 -20.53 -7.85
C LYS A 516 8.95 -21.72 -7.05
N SER A 517 9.61 -22.07 -5.95
CA SER A 517 9.16 -23.17 -5.08
C SER A 517 7.86 -22.82 -4.37
N LEU A 518 7.71 -21.59 -3.87
CA LEU A 518 6.45 -21.10 -3.29
C LEU A 518 5.28 -21.19 -4.28
N GLY A 519 5.46 -20.69 -5.50
CA GLY A 519 4.40 -20.73 -6.52
C GLY A 519 4.02 -22.17 -6.91
N THR A 520 5.02 -23.05 -7.08
CA THR A 520 4.78 -24.47 -7.41
C THR A 520 4.00 -25.19 -6.31
N ASN A 521 4.33 -24.95 -5.04
CA ASN A 521 3.64 -25.54 -3.89
C ASN A 521 2.17 -25.08 -3.75
N LEU A 522 1.85 -23.89 -4.28
CA LEU A 522 0.49 -23.32 -4.26
C LEU A 522 -0.32 -23.62 -5.53
N GLY A 523 0.15 -24.54 -6.37
CA GLY A 523 -0.55 -24.93 -7.59
C GLY A 523 -0.41 -23.93 -8.74
N ILE A 524 0.63 -23.11 -8.74
CA ILE A 524 1.03 -22.22 -9.85
C ILE A 524 2.35 -22.74 -10.45
N PRO A 525 2.37 -23.90 -11.15
CA PRO A 525 3.62 -24.48 -11.66
C PRO A 525 4.19 -23.71 -12.86
N SER A 526 3.38 -22.90 -13.54
CA SER A 526 3.79 -22.11 -14.69
C SER A 526 4.63 -20.90 -14.25
N ILE A 527 5.90 -20.87 -14.66
CA ILE A 527 6.80 -19.73 -14.41
C ILE A 527 6.24 -18.44 -15.02
N SER A 528 5.66 -18.53 -16.22
CA SER A 528 5.04 -17.38 -16.89
C SER A 528 3.86 -16.81 -16.10
N GLU A 529 3.10 -17.68 -15.42
CA GLU A 529 1.97 -17.23 -14.59
C GLU A 529 2.47 -16.56 -13.30
N GLN A 530 3.52 -17.10 -12.68
CA GLN A 530 4.17 -16.47 -11.52
C GLN A 530 4.75 -15.09 -11.88
N GLU A 531 5.37 -14.95 -13.05
CA GLU A 531 5.90 -13.67 -13.54
C GLU A 531 4.78 -12.65 -13.83
N GLU A 532 3.65 -13.08 -14.40
CA GLU A 532 2.48 -12.20 -14.57
C GLU A 532 1.94 -11.72 -13.21
N ALA A 533 1.87 -12.62 -12.22
CA ALA A 533 1.45 -12.27 -10.87
C ALA A 533 2.41 -11.27 -10.21
N LEU A 534 3.72 -11.50 -10.28
CA LEU A 534 4.74 -10.58 -9.73
C LEU A 534 4.70 -9.21 -10.41
N THR A 535 4.50 -9.17 -11.73
CA THR A 535 4.35 -7.92 -12.49
C THR A 535 3.17 -7.11 -11.95
N LEU A 536 2.03 -7.76 -11.75
CA LEU A 536 0.87 -7.10 -11.16
C LEU A 536 1.17 -6.61 -9.73
N PHE A 537 1.83 -7.41 -8.91
CA PHE A 537 2.17 -7.01 -7.52
C PHE A 537 3.15 -5.84 -7.48
N HIS A 538 4.07 -5.79 -8.44
CA HIS A 538 5.00 -4.67 -8.62
C HIS A 538 4.28 -3.40 -9.05
N GLU A 539 3.41 -3.47 -10.06
CA GLU A 539 2.60 -2.32 -10.52
C GLU A 539 1.75 -1.73 -9.39
N ARG A 540 1.25 -2.59 -8.49
CA ARG A 540 0.50 -2.19 -7.30
C ARG A 540 1.35 -1.71 -6.14
N GLY A 541 2.66 -1.89 -6.19
CA GLY A 541 3.60 -1.47 -5.16
C GLY A 541 3.57 -2.31 -3.89
N PHE A 542 3.15 -3.58 -3.95
CA PHE A 542 3.26 -4.49 -2.79
C PHE A 542 4.68 -5.03 -2.61
N LEU A 543 5.44 -5.10 -3.70
CA LEU A 543 6.84 -5.52 -3.78
C LEU A 543 7.51 -4.78 -4.93
N ILE A 544 8.84 -4.85 -5.02
CA ILE A 544 9.60 -4.30 -6.15
C ILE A 544 10.23 -5.47 -6.90
N HIS A 545 9.86 -5.65 -8.16
CA HIS A 545 10.42 -6.68 -9.04
C HIS A 545 10.67 -6.09 -10.41
N MET A 546 11.94 -5.97 -10.78
CA MET A 546 12.35 -5.45 -12.09
C MET A 546 12.81 -6.60 -12.97
N THR A 547 12.42 -6.59 -14.24
CA THR A 547 12.63 -7.73 -15.16
C THR A 547 13.49 -7.38 -16.38
N SER A 548 14.16 -6.22 -16.37
CA SER A 548 14.95 -5.75 -17.51
C SER A 548 16.22 -6.56 -17.78
N THR A 549 16.73 -7.27 -16.78
CA THR A 549 17.92 -8.13 -16.87
C THR A 549 17.69 -9.40 -16.06
N GLU A 550 18.46 -10.45 -16.33
CA GLU A 550 18.39 -11.71 -15.56
C GLU A 550 18.77 -11.52 -14.09
N ILE A 551 19.70 -10.60 -13.79
CA ILE A 551 20.13 -10.29 -12.41
C ILE A 551 18.97 -9.65 -11.65
N LEU A 552 18.35 -8.61 -12.20
CA LEU A 552 17.21 -7.93 -11.58
C LEU A 552 16.00 -8.85 -11.47
N LYS A 553 15.74 -9.63 -12.52
CA LYS A 553 14.62 -10.59 -12.57
C LYS A 553 14.73 -11.63 -11.44
N ASN A 554 15.95 -12.00 -11.05
CA ASN A 554 16.17 -12.99 -10.01
C ASN A 554 15.90 -12.46 -8.58
N ILE A 555 15.76 -11.16 -8.35
CA ILE A 555 15.57 -10.60 -7.01
C ILE A 555 14.19 -9.94 -6.90
N VAL A 556 13.38 -10.44 -5.98
CA VAL A 556 12.08 -9.88 -5.61
C VAL A 556 12.24 -9.17 -4.27
N VAL A 557 12.24 -7.83 -4.28
CA VAL A 557 12.43 -7.01 -3.08
C VAL A 557 11.11 -6.92 -2.32
N LEU A 558 11.14 -7.34 -1.06
CA LEU A 558 9.99 -7.30 -0.15
C LEU A 558 10.03 -6.06 0.74
N ASP A 559 11.23 -5.67 1.19
CA ASP A 559 11.46 -4.52 2.05
C ASP A 559 12.11 -3.36 1.28
N PRO A 560 11.32 -2.34 0.92
CA PRO A 560 11.81 -1.10 0.30
C PRO A 560 12.81 -0.35 1.16
N GLN A 561 12.74 -0.46 2.49
CA GLN A 561 13.67 0.23 3.38
C GLN A 561 15.08 -0.35 3.29
N TRP A 562 15.21 -1.67 3.12
CA TRP A 562 16.48 -2.30 2.78
C TRP A 562 17.07 -1.73 1.48
N LEU A 563 16.24 -1.61 0.43
CA LEU A 563 16.66 -1.07 -0.85
C LEU A 563 17.11 0.39 -0.74
N ILE A 564 16.31 1.23 -0.08
CA ILE A 564 16.63 2.65 0.13
C ILE A 564 17.90 2.78 0.97
N GLY A 565 18.02 2.02 2.05
CA GLY A 565 19.19 2.05 2.92
C GLY A 565 20.48 1.57 2.24
N ALA A 566 20.38 0.68 1.23
CA ALA A 566 21.51 0.30 0.41
C ALA A 566 21.88 1.40 -0.59
N LEU A 567 20.90 1.96 -1.31
CA LEU A 567 21.14 3.01 -2.29
C LEU A 567 21.60 4.32 -1.64
N SER A 568 21.04 4.71 -0.49
CA SER A 568 21.37 5.96 0.19
C SER A 568 22.83 6.06 0.61
N LYS A 569 23.48 4.94 0.93
CA LYS A 569 24.90 4.92 1.28
C LYS A 569 25.81 5.36 0.12
N VAL A 570 25.37 5.19 -1.12
CA VAL A 570 26.18 5.49 -2.31
C VAL A 570 25.70 6.71 -3.08
N ILE A 571 24.42 7.10 -2.98
CA ILE A 571 23.91 8.28 -3.69
C ILE A 571 23.85 9.54 -2.83
N CYS A 572 23.92 9.43 -1.50
CA CYS A 572 23.88 10.55 -0.56
C CYS A 572 25.26 10.81 0.05
N ASP A 573 25.49 12.02 0.56
CA ASP A 573 26.75 12.39 1.22
C ASP A 573 27.08 11.45 2.40
N GLY A 574 28.35 11.03 2.48
CA GLY A 574 28.83 10.07 3.47
C GLY A 574 28.66 10.55 4.92
N SER A 575 28.54 11.86 5.13
CA SER A 575 28.25 12.48 6.44
C SER A 575 26.92 12.03 7.06
N ILE A 576 25.98 11.52 6.25
CA ILE A 576 24.64 11.13 6.68
C ILE A 576 24.60 9.67 7.17
N HIS A 577 25.45 8.80 6.62
CA HIS A 577 25.28 7.35 6.74
C HIS A 577 26.54 6.56 7.11
N ILE A 578 27.74 7.14 7.02
CA ILE A 578 28.96 6.35 7.19
C ILE A 578 29.98 7.04 8.10
N ASN A 579 30.46 6.27 9.09
CA ASN A 579 31.58 6.68 9.91
C ASN A 579 32.89 6.37 9.15
N ILE A 580 33.64 7.42 8.82
CA ILE A 580 34.91 7.35 8.07
C ILE A 580 35.90 6.38 8.73
N ASP A 581 35.86 6.24 10.06
CA ASP A 581 36.76 5.33 10.78
C ASP A 581 36.58 3.86 10.40
N GLN A 582 35.39 3.46 9.92
CA GLN A 582 35.14 2.10 9.43
C GLN A 582 35.94 1.76 8.16
N PHE A 583 36.23 2.75 7.32
CA PHE A 583 37.01 2.52 6.09
C PHE A 583 38.51 2.44 6.37
N LYS A 584 38.99 3.13 7.42
CA LYS A 584 40.40 3.07 7.85
C LYS A 584 40.81 1.67 8.27
N GLU A 585 39.94 0.97 8.97
CA GLU A 585 40.21 -0.40 9.46
C GLU A 585 40.42 -1.41 8.31
N VAL A 586 39.82 -1.14 7.15
CA VAL A 586 39.84 -2.04 5.98
C VAL A 586 40.72 -1.51 4.84
N GLY A 587 41.35 -0.35 5.03
CA GLY A 587 42.25 0.26 4.05
C GLY A 587 41.57 0.92 2.84
N LEU A 588 40.27 1.21 2.94
CA LEU A 588 39.45 1.83 1.88
C LEU A 588 39.20 3.33 2.11
N GLU A 589 40.01 3.99 2.95
CA GLU A 589 39.84 5.41 3.28
C GLU A 589 39.98 6.30 2.03
N ASP A 590 40.96 5.99 1.16
CA ASP A 590 41.16 6.74 -0.07
C ASP A 590 40.03 6.51 -1.08
N ASP A 591 39.52 5.28 -1.21
CA ASP A 591 38.36 4.97 -2.05
C ASP A 591 37.10 5.71 -1.59
N ALA A 592 36.82 5.70 -0.28
CA ALA A 592 35.70 6.42 0.29
C ALA A 592 35.81 7.93 0.08
N ARG A 593 37.02 8.48 0.28
CA ARG A 593 37.29 9.90 0.05
C ARG A 593 37.09 10.28 -1.42
N VAL A 594 37.65 9.51 -2.36
CA VAL A 594 37.47 9.75 -3.80
C VAL A 594 36.00 9.63 -4.20
N THR A 595 35.27 8.67 -3.63
CA THR A 595 33.83 8.50 -3.88
C THR A 595 33.04 9.73 -3.44
N TYR A 596 33.21 10.18 -2.21
CA TYR A 596 32.40 11.27 -1.67
C TYR A 596 32.86 12.67 -2.10
N GLU A 597 34.13 12.86 -2.48
CA GLU A 597 34.64 14.13 -2.99
C GLU A 597 34.45 14.29 -4.50
N LYS A 598 34.57 13.20 -5.27
CA LYS A 598 34.58 13.24 -6.75
C LYS A 598 33.47 12.45 -7.42
N GLY A 599 32.63 11.74 -6.67
CA GLY A 599 31.59 10.87 -7.20
C GLY A 599 32.13 9.62 -7.92
N LEU A 600 33.36 9.19 -7.65
CA LEU A 600 33.98 8.03 -8.29
C LEU A 600 34.14 6.88 -7.30
N ALA A 601 33.30 5.86 -7.43
CA ALA A 601 33.29 4.68 -6.56
C ALA A 601 34.07 3.52 -7.19
N SER A 602 35.04 2.96 -6.46
CA SER A 602 35.69 1.72 -6.85
C SER A 602 34.80 0.51 -6.58
N ARG A 603 35.10 -0.62 -7.23
CA ARG A 603 34.37 -1.87 -6.98
C ARG A 603 34.50 -2.32 -5.51
N ASP A 604 35.70 -2.27 -4.95
CA ASP A 604 35.97 -2.67 -3.57
C ASP A 604 35.20 -1.82 -2.55
N PHE A 605 35.04 -0.51 -2.83
CA PHE A 605 34.20 0.37 -2.02
C PHE A 605 32.73 -0.07 -2.03
N LEU A 606 32.17 -0.36 -3.21
CA LEU A 606 30.78 -0.81 -3.34
C LEU A 606 30.55 -2.16 -2.65
N ASP A 607 31.47 -3.11 -2.83
CA ASP A 607 31.45 -4.41 -2.17
C ASP A 607 31.46 -4.24 -0.63
N PHE A 608 32.27 -3.33 -0.10
CA PHE A 608 32.32 -3.05 1.33
C PHE A 608 31.04 -2.38 1.87
N VAL A 609 30.56 -1.32 1.22
CA VAL A 609 29.40 -0.53 1.67
C VAL A 609 28.10 -1.36 1.69
N TRP A 610 27.98 -2.28 0.74
CA TRP A 610 26.90 -3.24 0.65
C TRP A 610 27.21 -4.60 1.29
N LYS A 611 28.36 -4.72 1.98
CA LYS A 611 28.78 -5.92 2.75
C LYS A 611 28.84 -7.21 1.92
N ASN A 612 29.16 -7.12 0.63
CA ASN A 612 29.11 -8.20 -0.37
C ASN A 612 27.71 -8.80 -0.61
N ASP A 613 26.64 -8.17 -0.10
CA ASP A 613 25.27 -8.64 -0.29
C ASP A 613 24.68 -8.03 -1.56
N GLN A 614 24.31 -8.87 -2.53
CA GLN A 614 23.62 -8.49 -3.77
C GLN A 614 24.26 -7.31 -4.54
N VAL A 615 25.59 -7.18 -4.51
CA VAL A 615 26.30 -6.05 -5.14
C VAL A 615 26.02 -5.95 -6.64
N GLU A 616 26.01 -7.09 -7.35
CA GLU A 616 25.67 -7.13 -8.78
C GLU A 616 24.26 -6.61 -9.05
N PHE A 617 23.30 -6.96 -8.19
CA PHE A 617 21.93 -6.46 -8.30
C PHE A 617 21.87 -4.95 -8.10
N PHE A 618 22.58 -4.38 -7.11
CA PHE A 618 22.59 -2.93 -6.90
C PHE A 618 23.28 -2.17 -8.02
N ILE A 619 24.42 -2.67 -8.53
CA ILE A 619 25.11 -2.06 -9.68
C ILE A 619 24.18 -2.07 -10.89
N ASP A 620 23.58 -3.21 -11.21
CA ASP A 620 22.70 -3.34 -12.36
C ASP A 620 21.43 -2.48 -12.24
N LEU A 621 20.85 -2.42 -11.03
CA LEU A 621 19.73 -1.52 -10.72
C LEU A 621 20.10 -0.05 -10.93
N MET A 622 21.24 0.39 -10.37
CA MET A 622 21.69 1.77 -10.48
C MET A 622 22.07 2.15 -11.91
N LYS A 623 22.63 1.23 -12.69
CA LYS A 623 22.85 1.41 -14.13
C LYS A 623 21.53 1.58 -14.88
N ARG A 624 20.57 0.66 -14.67
CA ARG A 624 19.28 0.71 -15.38
C ARG A 624 18.47 1.97 -15.04
N THR A 625 18.61 2.48 -13.82
CA THR A 625 17.94 3.70 -13.34
C THR A 625 18.75 4.97 -13.59
N MET A 626 19.91 4.85 -14.25
CA MET A 626 20.85 5.92 -14.61
C MET A 626 21.40 6.70 -13.39
N LEU A 627 21.46 6.05 -12.23
CA LEU A 627 22.08 6.60 -11.01
C LEU A 627 23.59 6.37 -10.98
N LEU A 628 24.09 5.44 -11.79
CA LEU A 628 25.50 5.06 -11.86
C LEU A 628 25.89 4.74 -13.31
N SER A 629 27.12 5.09 -13.71
CA SER A 629 27.68 4.80 -15.04
C SER A 629 29.12 4.28 -14.92
N GLU A 630 29.57 3.46 -15.87
CA GLU A 630 30.94 2.94 -15.88
C GLU A 630 31.95 4.05 -16.25
N TRP A 631 32.89 4.33 -15.34
CA TRP A 631 33.89 5.36 -15.53
C TRP A 631 35.21 4.81 -16.11
N ASP A 632 35.64 3.66 -15.64
CA ASP A 632 36.71 2.85 -16.22
C ASP A 632 36.50 1.37 -15.88
N ARG A 633 37.52 0.52 -16.00
CA ARG A 633 37.39 -0.93 -15.74
C ARG A 633 37.16 -1.26 -14.27
N GLU A 634 37.51 -0.36 -13.35
CA GLU A 634 37.56 -0.63 -11.91
C GLU A 634 36.73 0.36 -11.08
N SER A 635 36.17 1.39 -11.73
CA SER A 635 35.40 2.43 -11.06
C SER A 635 34.13 2.86 -11.80
N TYR A 636 33.21 3.40 -11.02
CA TYR A 636 31.89 3.85 -11.42
C TYR A 636 31.69 5.31 -11.04
N LEU A 637 31.05 6.06 -11.93
CA LEU A 637 30.62 7.43 -11.66
C LEU A 637 29.22 7.41 -11.03
N ILE A 638 29.06 8.14 -9.94
CA ILE A 638 27.80 8.41 -9.25
C ILE A 638 27.56 9.92 -9.27
N PRO A 639 26.83 10.46 -10.28
CA PRO A 639 26.77 11.91 -10.47
C PRO A 639 26.05 12.68 -9.37
N SER A 640 25.24 12.02 -8.53
CA SER A 640 24.57 12.68 -7.40
C SER A 640 25.54 13.08 -6.28
N LEU A 641 26.76 12.51 -6.25
CA LEU A 641 27.81 12.86 -5.30
C LEU A 641 28.74 13.96 -5.81
N LEU A 642 28.56 14.43 -7.05
CA LEU A 642 29.37 15.52 -7.60
C LEU A 642 29.15 16.79 -6.77
N ARG A 643 30.25 17.39 -6.34
CA ARG A 643 30.27 18.63 -5.56
C ARG A 643 30.62 19.83 -6.42
N ASP A 644 30.58 21.00 -5.79
CA ASP A 644 30.90 22.32 -6.33
C ASP A 644 29.95 22.75 -7.45
N THR A 645 29.36 23.93 -7.29
CA THR A 645 28.55 24.55 -8.34
C THR A 645 29.47 25.27 -9.31
N TYR A 646 29.41 24.91 -10.59
CA TYR A 646 30.16 25.61 -11.62
C TYR A 646 29.42 26.87 -12.04
N VAL A 647 30.06 28.02 -11.81
CA VAL A 647 29.62 29.31 -12.35
C VAL A 647 30.38 29.54 -13.64
N ILE A 648 29.66 29.60 -14.76
CA ILE A 648 30.29 29.89 -16.06
C ILE A 648 30.84 31.31 -16.02
N PRO A 649 32.16 31.52 -16.18
CA PRO A 649 32.70 32.86 -16.36
C PRO A 649 32.15 33.45 -17.67
N GLU A 650 31.67 34.70 -17.66
CA GLU A 650 31.10 35.35 -18.86
C GLU A 650 32.05 35.31 -20.08
N THR A 651 33.36 35.21 -19.83
CA THR A 651 34.42 35.10 -20.85
C THR A 651 34.59 33.71 -21.47
N ASN A 652 33.92 32.68 -20.95
CA ASN A 652 34.05 31.27 -21.36
C ASN A 652 32.80 30.72 -22.06
N ILE A 653 31.78 31.54 -22.31
CA ILE A 653 30.65 31.14 -23.16
C ILE A 653 31.15 31.16 -24.61
N VAL A 654 31.69 30.03 -25.05
CA VAL A 654 32.17 29.83 -26.43
C VAL A 654 31.24 28.82 -27.10
N GLY A 655 30.69 29.21 -28.25
CA GLY A 655 29.82 28.37 -29.04
C GLY A 655 28.33 28.69 -28.89
N LEU A 656 27.51 28.00 -29.68
CA LEU A 656 26.07 28.23 -29.71
C LEU A 656 25.34 27.55 -28.57
N ARG A 657 24.34 28.26 -28.06
CA ARG A 657 23.51 27.85 -26.92
C ARG A 657 22.20 27.22 -27.37
N CYS A 658 21.93 26.02 -26.86
CA CYS A 658 20.61 25.37 -26.93
C CYS A 658 20.05 25.21 -25.52
N VAL A 659 18.81 25.62 -25.27
CA VAL A 659 18.18 25.59 -23.95
C VAL A 659 16.99 24.63 -23.97
N PHE A 660 17.01 23.66 -23.07
CA PHE A 660 15.86 22.82 -22.73
C PHE A 660 15.16 23.43 -21.53
N ASP A 661 13.96 23.98 -21.76
CA ASP A 661 13.19 24.71 -20.76
C ASP A 661 12.04 23.85 -20.22
N PHE A 662 12.08 23.60 -18.90
CA PHE A 662 11.08 22.82 -18.18
C PHE A 662 10.15 23.69 -17.33
N SER A 663 10.26 25.02 -17.38
CA SER A 663 9.51 25.95 -16.52
C SER A 663 7.98 25.79 -16.60
N ALA A 664 7.47 25.39 -17.77
CA ALA A 664 6.05 25.10 -17.97
C ALA A 664 5.56 23.80 -17.30
N SER A 665 6.47 22.84 -17.07
CA SER A 665 6.18 21.56 -16.40
C SER A 665 6.83 21.57 -15.01
N PHE A 666 8.03 21.03 -14.90
CA PHE A 666 9.10 21.34 -13.95
C PHE A 666 10.33 20.50 -14.30
N LEU A 667 11.50 20.86 -13.77
CA LEU A 667 12.70 20.02 -13.83
C LEU A 667 12.84 19.20 -12.53
N PRO A 668 12.61 17.87 -12.55
CA PRO A 668 12.82 17.02 -11.38
C PRO A 668 14.30 16.91 -11.01
N ASN A 669 14.57 16.82 -9.70
CA ASN A 669 15.91 16.50 -9.20
C ASN A 669 16.39 15.15 -9.77
N GLY A 670 17.65 15.11 -10.20
CA GLY A 670 18.25 13.91 -10.77
C GLY A 670 18.12 13.78 -12.29
N VAL A 671 17.37 14.62 -13.01
CA VAL A 671 17.32 14.56 -14.48
C VAL A 671 18.68 14.89 -15.08
N PHE A 672 19.31 15.97 -14.61
CA PHE A 672 20.64 16.36 -15.06
C PHE A 672 21.68 15.26 -14.79
N GLN A 673 21.69 14.70 -13.58
CA GLN A 673 22.62 13.64 -13.17
C GLN A 673 22.48 12.38 -14.07
N ARG A 674 21.26 12.01 -14.44
CA ARG A 674 21.01 10.90 -15.38
C ARG A 674 21.49 11.20 -16.79
N LEU A 675 21.29 12.44 -17.26
CA LEU A 675 21.82 12.89 -18.53
C LEU A 675 23.36 12.81 -18.55
N VAL A 676 24.02 13.17 -17.45
CA VAL A 676 25.47 13.00 -17.27
C VAL A 676 25.87 11.52 -17.36
N CYS A 677 25.16 10.60 -16.70
CA CYS A 677 25.40 9.15 -16.82
C CYS A 677 25.39 8.67 -18.28
N LEU A 678 24.37 9.08 -19.05
CA LEU A 678 24.25 8.71 -20.47
C LEU A 678 25.35 9.33 -21.33
N CYS A 679 25.72 10.60 -21.09
CA CYS A 679 26.84 11.24 -21.77
C CYS A 679 28.16 10.53 -21.51
N VAL A 680 28.38 10.06 -20.28
CA VAL A 680 29.57 9.29 -19.92
C VAL A 680 29.58 7.94 -20.60
N GLU A 681 28.45 7.25 -20.67
CA GLU A 681 28.33 5.97 -21.37
C GLU A 681 28.65 6.08 -22.87
N LEU A 682 28.27 7.20 -23.50
CA LEU A 682 28.49 7.48 -24.93
C LEU A 682 29.79 8.25 -25.24
N ARG A 683 30.67 8.41 -24.27
CA ARG A 683 31.93 9.16 -24.43
C ARG A 683 32.85 8.53 -25.49
N SER A 684 33.68 9.37 -26.11
CA SER A 684 34.67 8.90 -27.08
C SER A 684 35.78 8.07 -26.41
N ARG A 685 35.89 6.80 -26.81
CA ARG A 685 36.95 5.90 -26.35
C ARG A 685 38.37 6.37 -26.71
N ASN A 686 38.50 7.24 -27.72
CA ASN A 686 39.79 7.76 -28.19
C ASN A 686 40.38 8.83 -27.27
N PHE A 687 39.53 9.59 -26.56
CA PHE A 687 39.97 10.68 -25.67
C PHE A 687 39.91 10.29 -24.18
N GLY A 688 39.24 9.17 -23.85
CA GLY A 688 39.13 8.66 -22.48
C GLY A 688 38.55 9.70 -21.51
N ASN A 689 39.01 9.67 -20.27
CA ASN A 689 38.54 10.56 -19.20
C ASN A 689 39.37 11.86 -19.08
N MET A 690 40.40 12.06 -19.93
CA MET A 690 41.40 13.13 -19.78
C MET A 690 40.86 14.55 -19.95
N HIS A 691 39.68 14.72 -20.55
CA HIS A 691 39.09 16.04 -20.84
C HIS A 691 37.72 16.27 -20.18
N SER A 692 37.27 15.35 -19.33
CA SER A 692 35.96 15.46 -18.68
C SER A 692 36.04 16.36 -17.44
N LYS A 693 35.14 17.34 -17.35
CA LYS A 693 34.95 18.15 -16.13
C LYS A 693 33.52 18.00 -15.66
N LEU A 694 33.33 17.51 -14.44
CA LEU A 694 32.02 17.20 -13.87
C LEU A 694 31.86 17.92 -12.54
N TYR A 695 30.69 18.51 -12.35
CA TYR A 695 30.26 19.31 -11.20
C TYR A 695 28.77 19.02 -10.94
N GLU A 696 28.24 19.45 -9.81
CA GLU A 696 26.83 19.21 -9.42
C GLU A 696 25.84 19.63 -10.53
N ASN A 697 26.09 20.80 -11.13
CA ASN A 697 25.22 21.43 -12.13
C ASN A 697 25.87 21.57 -13.52
N PHE A 698 27.11 21.10 -13.73
CA PHE A 698 27.82 21.25 -15.00
C PHE A 698 28.58 20.00 -15.42
N ALA A 699 28.52 19.67 -16.70
CA ALA A 699 29.27 18.57 -17.27
C ALA A 699 29.88 18.96 -18.62
N SER A 700 31.17 18.69 -18.78
CA SER A 700 31.91 18.86 -20.03
C SER A 700 32.48 17.50 -20.43
N ILE A 701 32.00 16.90 -21.52
CA ILE A 701 32.34 15.54 -21.95
C ILE A 701 32.59 15.52 -23.47
N VAL A 702 33.60 14.78 -23.91
CA VAL A 702 33.90 14.60 -25.34
C VAL A 702 33.17 13.36 -25.86
N LEU A 703 32.16 13.56 -26.70
CA LEU A 703 31.47 12.50 -27.44
C LEU A 703 32.19 12.24 -28.78
N GLN A 704 31.81 11.17 -29.48
CA GLN A 704 32.38 10.88 -30.82
C GLN A 704 32.15 12.02 -31.82
N GLN A 705 31.01 12.71 -31.71
CA GLN A 705 30.58 13.78 -32.63
C GLN A 705 31.08 15.17 -32.22
N GLY A 706 31.64 15.34 -31.02
CA GLY A 706 32.14 16.64 -30.54
C GLY A 706 32.08 16.80 -29.02
N MET A 707 32.54 17.96 -28.55
CA MET A 707 32.53 18.32 -27.13
C MET A 707 31.15 18.84 -26.72
N VAL A 708 30.60 18.27 -25.65
CA VAL A 708 29.33 18.65 -25.05
C VAL A 708 29.58 19.31 -23.71
N ARG A 709 29.04 20.53 -23.54
CA ARG A 709 28.99 21.22 -22.25
C ARG A 709 27.53 21.43 -21.85
N LEU A 710 27.12 20.84 -20.74
CA LEU A 710 25.77 20.94 -20.18
C LEU A 710 25.81 21.74 -18.88
N LEU A 711 24.85 22.64 -18.69
CA LEU A 711 24.65 23.39 -17.45
C LEU A 711 23.19 23.29 -17.01
N GLU A 712 22.94 22.86 -15.78
CA GLU A 712 21.64 22.95 -15.11
C GLU A 712 21.52 24.28 -14.35
N THR A 713 20.38 24.96 -14.54
CA THR A 713 20.01 26.16 -13.77
C THR A 713 18.68 25.91 -13.06
N LYS A 714 18.72 25.67 -11.75
CA LYS A 714 17.56 25.28 -10.95
C LYS A 714 16.52 26.40 -10.86
N GLU A 715 16.95 27.66 -10.78
CA GLU A 715 16.06 28.83 -10.66
C GLU A 715 15.16 29.00 -11.89
N THR A 716 15.73 28.80 -13.08
CA THR A 716 15.00 28.89 -14.36
C THR A 716 14.43 27.55 -14.80
N GLN A 717 14.75 26.46 -14.12
CA GLN A 717 14.37 25.08 -14.47
C GLN A 717 14.78 24.72 -15.90
N THR A 718 16.04 25.01 -16.25
CA THR A 718 16.57 24.78 -17.59
C THR A 718 17.83 23.92 -17.58
N ILE A 719 18.04 23.18 -18.67
CA ILE A 719 19.31 22.56 -19.00
C ILE A 719 19.83 23.21 -20.28
N THR A 720 21.04 23.75 -20.24
CA THR A 720 21.65 24.47 -21.36
C THR A 720 22.80 23.65 -21.94
N LEU A 721 22.73 23.39 -23.23
CA LEU A 721 23.81 22.80 -24.03
C LEU A 721 24.60 23.92 -24.72
N TYR A 722 25.91 23.92 -24.53
CA TYR A 722 26.85 24.76 -25.26
C TYR A 722 27.66 23.90 -26.23
N VAL A 723 27.68 24.31 -27.50
CA VAL A 723 28.40 23.62 -28.57
C VAL A 723 29.41 24.56 -29.22
N GLU A 724 30.70 24.22 -29.13
CA GLU A 724 31.79 25.03 -29.71
C GLU A 724 31.88 24.94 -31.25
N ASP A 725 31.54 23.79 -31.83
CA ASP A 725 31.60 23.56 -33.27
C ASP A 725 30.19 23.56 -33.89
N ASP A 726 29.93 24.63 -34.62
CA ASP A 726 28.75 24.86 -35.45
C ASP A 726 28.37 23.67 -36.34
N SER A 727 29.35 22.99 -36.92
CA SER A 727 29.11 21.87 -37.83
C SER A 727 28.60 20.60 -37.12
N ALA A 728 28.91 20.45 -35.82
CA ALA A 728 28.50 19.31 -35.00
C ALA A 728 27.20 19.56 -34.22
N ALA A 729 26.75 20.81 -34.11
CA ALA A 729 25.68 21.21 -33.21
C ALA A 729 24.33 20.53 -33.47
N GLY A 730 23.94 20.35 -34.74
CA GLY A 730 22.69 19.65 -35.08
C GLY A 730 22.67 18.18 -34.62
N ASN A 731 23.80 17.48 -34.78
CA ASN A 731 23.95 16.09 -34.35
C ASN A 731 23.97 15.99 -32.81
N LEU A 732 24.75 16.85 -32.14
CA LEU A 732 24.83 16.88 -30.68
C LEU A 732 23.49 17.23 -30.03
N LEU A 733 22.75 18.21 -30.57
CA LEU A 733 21.40 18.53 -30.11
C LEU A 733 20.46 17.33 -30.21
N THR A 734 20.50 16.61 -31.34
CA THR A 734 19.67 15.41 -31.56
C THR A 734 20.02 14.29 -30.57
N ILE A 735 21.31 14.09 -30.29
CA ILE A 735 21.78 13.11 -29.31
C ILE A 735 21.27 13.46 -27.90
N ILE A 736 21.44 14.70 -27.46
CA ILE A 736 20.98 15.14 -26.13
C ILE A 736 19.46 15.09 -25.99
N GLN A 737 18.71 15.47 -27.03
CA GLN A 737 17.25 15.31 -27.05
C GLN A 737 16.84 13.83 -26.91
N SER A 738 17.55 12.93 -27.59
CA SER A 738 17.28 11.49 -27.52
C SER A 738 17.61 10.92 -26.14
N MET A 739 18.70 11.37 -25.51
CA MET A 739 19.05 11.01 -24.12
C MET A 739 18.00 11.52 -23.13
N LEU A 740 17.57 12.79 -23.23
CA LEU A 740 16.49 13.34 -22.40
C LEU A 740 15.19 12.55 -22.57
N GLN A 741 14.86 12.15 -23.80
CA GLN A 741 13.70 11.31 -24.07
C GLN A 741 13.83 9.92 -23.43
N LYS A 742 15.03 9.33 -23.42
CA LYS A 742 15.29 8.05 -22.73
C LYS A 742 15.14 8.19 -21.22
N VAL A 743 15.67 9.25 -20.61
CA VAL A 743 15.43 9.56 -19.19
C VAL A 743 13.92 9.70 -18.92
N ASN A 744 13.21 10.36 -19.84
CA ASN A 744 11.77 10.55 -19.71
C ASN A 744 10.99 9.23 -19.76
N SER A 745 11.26 8.36 -20.75
CA SER A 745 10.55 7.10 -20.92
C SER A 745 10.86 6.10 -19.82
N ASP A 746 12.14 5.94 -19.48
CA ASP A 746 12.61 4.82 -18.67
C ASP A 746 12.49 5.11 -17.16
N VAL A 747 12.53 6.39 -16.78
CA VAL A 747 12.56 6.82 -15.37
C VAL A 747 11.39 7.75 -15.02
N MET A 748 11.08 8.73 -15.86
CA MET A 748 10.08 9.77 -15.53
C MET A 748 8.65 9.43 -15.97
N GLY A 749 8.39 8.16 -16.32
CA GLY A 749 7.04 7.69 -16.66
C GLY A 749 6.47 8.30 -17.94
N ALA A 750 7.32 8.84 -18.81
CA ALA A 750 7.00 9.53 -20.08
C ALA A 750 6.15 10.81 -19.95
N GLY A 751 6.03 11.37 -18.73
CA GLY A 751 5.23 12.57 -18.47
C GLY A 751 6.02 13.89 -18.48
N LEU A 752 7.36 13.85 -18.59
CA LEU A 752 8.19 15.05 -18.58
C LEU A 752 8.09 15.74 -19.94
N THR A 753 7.89 17.06 -19.94
CA THR A 753 7.79 17.87 -21.15
C THR A 753 8.70 19.08 -21.05
N TRP A 754 9.35 19.44 -22.15
CA TRP A 754 10.19 20.63 -22.23
C TRP A 754 10.01 21.33 -23.57
N GLU A 755 10.33 22.62 -23.58
CA GLU A 755 10.49 23.38 -24.80
C GLU A 755 11.97 23.48 -25.16
N THR A 756 12.30 23.40 -26.44
CA THR A 756 13.69 23.57 -26.90
C THR A 756 13.82 24.92 -27.57
N TYR A 757 14.79 25.71 -27.11
CA TYR A 757 15.20 26.97 -27.71
C TYR A 757 16.61 26.86 -28.25
N VAL A 758 16.88 27.51 -29.38
CA VAL A 758 18.20 27.56 -29.99
C VAL A 758 18.56 29.03 -30.21
N GLU A 759 19.79 29.38 -29.88
CA GLU A 759 20.31 30.71 -30.10
C GLU A 759 20.52 30.99 -31.59
N ASN A 760 20.09 32.17 -32.02
CA ASN A 760 20.38 32.65 -33.36
C ASN A 760 21.80 33.22 -33.39
N SER A 761 22.69 32.61 -34.18
CA SER A 761 24.08 33.03 -34.32
C SER A 761 24.27 34.50 -34.77
N ASN A 762 23.24 35.11 -35.38
CA ASN A 762 23.30 36.49 -35.87
C ASN A 762 22.75 37.53 -34.88
N THR A 763 21.80 37.14 -34.02
CA THR A 763 21.12 38.08 -33.09
C THR A 763 21.37 37.78 -31.63
N ASN A 764 21.96 36.63 -31.29
CA ASN A 764 22.09 36.08 -29.93
C ASN A 764 20.74 35.94 -29.18
N GLU A 765 19.63 35.97 -29.90
CA GLU A 765 18.30 35.75 -29.34
C GLU A 765 17.96 34.25 -29.35
N LEU A 766 17.28 33.79 -28.30
CA LEU A 766 16.77 32.43 -28.21
C LEU A 766 15.46 32.32 -29.00
N ILE A 767 15.44 31.44 -30.00
CA ILE A 767 14.26 31.17 -30.82
C ILE A 767 13.76 29.77 -30.49
N ARG A 768 12.44 29.64 -30.29
CA ARG A 768 11.81 28.33 -30.06
C ARG A 768 12.00 27.45 -31.29
N LEU A 769 12.51 26.24 -31.10
CA LEU A 769 12.87 25.33 -32.19
C LEU A 769 11.66 25.01 -33.10
N SER A 770 10.45 24.93 -32.55
CA SER A 770 9.21 24.68 -33.30
C SER A 770 8.79 25.85 -34.20
N GLU A 771 9.20 27.07 -33.88
CA GLU A 771 8.84 28.29 -34.60
C GLU A 771 9.97 28.72 -35.55
N ALA A 772 11.11 28.07 -35.45
CA ALA A 772 12.29 28.41 -36.21
C ALA A 772 12.16 27.94 -37.67
N GLN A 773 12.19 28.88 -38.61
CA GLN A 773 12.31 28.55 -40.04
C GLN A 773 13.74 28.06 -40.32
N PRO A 774 13.96 26.97 -41.06
CA PRO A 774 15.30 26.42 -41.33
C PRO A 774 16.30 27.44 -41.90
N ARG A 775 15.79 28.43 -42.65
CA ARG A 775 16.59 29.51 -43.27
C ARG A 775 16.98 30.65 -42.32
N LYS A 776 16.40 30.70 -41.11
CA LYS A 776 16.64 31.73 -40.08
C LYS A 776 17.38 31.20 -38.85
N LEU A 777 17.54 29.88 -38.75
CA LEU A 777 18.46 29.25 -37.82
C LEU A 777 19.90 29.46 -38.34
N SER A 778 20.88 29.29 -37.45
CA SER A 778 22.31 29.29 -37.79
C SER A 778 22.61 28.43 -39.04
N PRO A 779 23.78 28.60 -39.71
CA PRO A 779 24.10 27.96 -41.00
C PRO A 779 23.92 26.42 -41.04
N TRP A 780 23.78 25.78 -39.89
CA TRP A 780 23.60 24.36 -39.63
C TRP A 780 22.37 23.74 -40.30
N PHE A 781 21.35 24.55 -40.59
CA PHE A 781 20.09 24.08 -41.19
C PHE A 781 20.00 24.36 -42.70
N ASN A 782 21.00 25.02 -43.30
CA ASN A 782 21.02 25.31 -44.74
C ASN A 782 21.75 24.24 -45.56
N SER A 783 20.93 23.42 -46.22
CA SER A 783 21.08 22.90 -47.59
C SER A 783 22.50 22.63 -48.11
N ASP A 784 23.07 21.48 -47.77
CA ASP A 784 23.54 20.47 -48.75
C ASP A 784 24.40 19.43 -48.02
N GLY A 785 23.83 18.24 -47.79
CA GLY A 785 24.59 17.04 -47.44
C GLY A 785 24.44 16.51 -46.02
N LEU A 786 23.24 16.04 -45.64
CA LEU A 786 22.97 14.78 -44.91
C LEU A 786 21.49 14.66 -44.48
N LEU A 787 20.57 14.89 -45.41
CA LEU A 787 19.17 14.41 -45.33
C LEU A 787 18.80 13.77 -46.67
N GLY A 788 19.66 12.83 -47.08
CA GLY A 788 19.59 12.12 -48.34
C GLY A 788 18.73 10.86 -48.32
N THR A 789 17.70 10.74 -47.48
CA THR A 789 16.62 9.75 -47.68
C THR A 789 15.31 10.25 -47.09
N LYS A 790 14.48 10.79 -47.98
CA LYS A 790 13.06 11.16 -47.80
C LYS A 790 12.78 12.24 -46.75
N LYS A 791 11.94 13.20 -47.16
CA LYS A 791 11.03 13.92 -46.26
C LYS A 791 10.35 12.90 -45.32
N LYS A 792 10.94 12.63 -44.17
CA LYS A 792 10.16 12.43 -42.96
C LYS A 792 10.06 13.82 -42.37
N GLU A 793 8.84 14.28 -42.15
CA GLU A 793 8.58 15.20 -41.07
C GLU A 793 9.48 14.82 -39.90
N ILE A 794 10.10 15.77 -39.22
CA ILE A 794 10.61 15.52 -37.86
C ILE A 794 9.36 15.34 -37.01
N SER A 795 8.68 14.22 -37.22
CA SER A 795 7.65 13.70 -36.35
C SER A 795 8.36 13.30 -35.08
N SER A 796 7.72 13.56 -33.95
CA SER A 796 8.02 13.15 -32.58
C SER A 796 8.19 11.63 -32.36
N GLN A 797 8.57 10.86 -33.38
CA GLN A 797 8.88 9.46 -33.24
C GLN A 797 10.27 9.31 -32.63
N SER A 798 10.28 8.82 -31.39
CA SER A 798 11.42 8.29 -30.66
C SER A 798 12.35 7.52 -31.60
N VAL A 799 13.57 8.01 -31.77
CA VAL A 799 14.67 7.16 -32.23
C VAL A 799 14.90 6.15 -31.11
N ASP A 800 14.71 4.87 -31.40
CA ASP A 800 15.08 3.80 -30.48
C ASP A 800 16.59 3.88 -30.25
N LEU A 801 16.97 4.39 -29.07
CA LEU A 801 18.36 4.65 -28.72
C LEU A 801 19.16 3.35 -28.74
N ASP A 802 18.57 2.20 -28.39
CA ASP A 802 19.26 0.92 -28.38
C ASP A 802 19.55 0.45 -29.82
N THR A 803 18.63 0.72 -30.76
CA THR A 803 18.85 0.50 -32.20
C THR A 803 19.86 1.47 -32.80
N PHE A 804 19.84 2.75 -32.40
CA PHE A 804 20.83 3.74 -32.84
C PHE A 804 22.23 3.42 -32.33
N LEU A 805 22.35 2.99 -31.07
CA LEU A 805 23.60 2.57 -30.44
C LEU A 805 24.13 1.24 -30.97
N GLY A 806 23.26 0.33 -31.41
CA GLY A 806 23.68 -0.88 -32.12
C GLY A 806 24.17 -0.62 -33.57
N SER A 807 23.91 0.58 -34.10
CA SER A 807 24.28 0.97 -35.48
C SER A 807 25.52 1.86 -35.59
N LEU A 808 25.99 2.43 -34.46
CA LEU A 808 27.28 3.12 -34.29
C LEU A 808 28.36 2.13 -33.86
#